data_AF-A0AAF0DZ17-F1
#
_entry.id   AF-A0AAF0DZ17-F1
#
_cell.length_a   1.000
_cell.length_b   1.000
_cell.length_c   1.000
_cell.angle_alpha   90.00
_cell.angle_beta   90.00
_cell.angle_gamma   90.00
#
_symmetry.space_group_name_H-M   'P 1'
#
loop_
_entity.id
_entity.type
_entity.pdbx_description
1 polymer ?
#
loop_
_entity_poly.entity_id
_entity_poly.type
_entity_poly.pdbx_seq_one_letter_code
_entity_poly.pdbx_strand_id
1 'polypeptide(L)'
;MAEAAAKAAGAPVAREAPHEAAAPERQDSVDRRPDAVGGASSQAAAQTPPATRRVPQTERERLEDAVAREPRIAEHWMALLDDVKKEGIEAVRGVYDRFFEFFPNAASQWIAYAEMELAHSNFGRVDAIFVRCLRTTLSVDLWQFYLQYTRRVNPLPPFTGEDNSPREQTRRVLEDAYEFALKHIGWDRESGVVWQDYINLLREREARGSWQEGQKMDQLRRVFRRAVVIPLNQVEAIWRDYDAYENALSKLTAKKFLAESSPGYMQARSVLRELKGYTENLARPELPHLPCWVQTVPGSRPPAKERQTLQAWRRYLDWEEKNPLMLEDAAALQSRVLSAYRKAVMYMRFDAVLWYNAASFCQAAHRENDALAWYRAGIEACPWSLLLRFAYAELCRAQGRYAEGTASLDELVAYIQHELDLRLGALREAQAHVDEEVDAERRRIQQQRQQLGTDEDDGDQAVELADAERRLHEEAETRKTKLAEESSTEIDEWKECAAQTWIKYMQFVRRAEGIRPTRQVFGRARRSPHCAWQVYEANALLEYHCSKEPGIATKVFELALRTFGAEEQLVVRYLDFLISINDDTNARAVFERTVSSLPPERARPIWNRWAEYENSYGDTSAITRLEARLHDAYPNESKVEAAADRLRYRTLDAVRMRDMGYSRSATRRKERAETPATEDAKPEAPAAPAPPKASGGRQSMEEIRKSLVANAEPLKKEPEKRAASKEPPAKKAKHTPAEPPRRARLEPTPPPQPSLPEALLYFLSLLPSAQAFDGPRIPPESILECVMHTSLPLVQLPGYDRKAPRRAVWYKYPNPYTEHVRTIDVLDRSICPETGTIRTERLISAEQNSPRWIRRVLGFDGAVYIREVITFDPHEPAIYLDSVNLSFSQYLLVKEDVVYRPHQKEQTRFDQLAAFDCRGLTHDTSQGFGILASAARKVEEASHARFAENAERGRSGFAHILETLYGSSAPSTQKAFEPEVLA
;
A
#
# COMPACT_ATOMS: atom_id res chain seq x y z
N MET A 1 -31.31 39.61 8.03
CA MET A 1 -29.84 39.55 7.89
C MET A 1 -29.29 38.12 7.91
N ALA A 2 -29.71 37.23 8.81
CA ALA A 2 -29.35 35.80 8.72
C ALA A 2 -29.65 35.17 7.33
N GLU A 3 -30.80 35.50 6.72
CA GLU A 3 -31.13 35.11 5.34
C GLU A 3 -30.12 35.62 4.29
N ALA A 4 -29.47 36.77 4.54
CA ALA A 4 -28.43 37.31 3.66
C ALA A 4 -27.09 36.56 3.85
N ALA A 5 -26.74 36.15 5.08
CA ALA A 5 -25.62 35.24 5.31
C ALA A 5 -25.87 33.87 4.66
N ALA A 6 -27.10 33.34 4.76
CA ALA A 6 -27.50 32.09 4.09
C ALA A 6 -27.45 32.19 2.55
N LYS A 7 -27.92 33.31 1.97
CA LYS A 7 -27.83 33.58 0.52
C LYS A 7 -26.40 33.84 0.03
N ALA A 8 -25.59 34.61 0.75
CA ALA A 8 -24.19 34.86 0.41
C ALA A 8 -23.37 33.57 0.44
N ALA A 9 -23.58 32.73 1.45
CA ALA A 9 -23.01 31.39 1.49
C ALA A 9 -23.64 30.43 0.45
N GLY A 10 -24.75 30.78 -0.19
CA GLY A 10 -25.42 29.97 -1.21
C GLY A 10 -24.68 29.91 -2.56
N ALA A 11 -23.81 30.88 -2.86
CA ALA A 11 -23.08 30.94 -4.12
C ALA A 11 -21.87 29.99 -4.14
N PRO A 12 -21.54 29.38 -5.31
CA PRO A 12 -20.24 28.74 -5.49
C PRO A 12 -19.14 29.81 -5.54
N VAL A 13 -18.09 29.63 -4.74
CA VAL A 13 -16.91 30.51 -4.80
C VAL A 13 -16.12 30.19 -6.06
N ALA A 14 -16.43 30.89 -7.15
CA ALA A 14 -15.54 30.98 -8.30
C ALA A 14 -14.26 31.70 -7.85
N ARG A 15 -13.09 31.08 -8.05
CA ARG A 15 -11.82 31.80 -7.99
C ARG A 15 -11.73 32.66 -9.25
N GLU A 16 -12.03 33.94 -9.12
CA GLU A 16 -11.72 34.91 -10.18
C GLU A 16 -10.22 34.93 -10.40
N ALA A 17 -9.80 34.71 -11.65
CA ALA A 17 -8.41 34.96 -12.05
C ALA A 17 -8.20 36.48 -12.15
N PRO A 18 -7.01 37.00 -11.82
CA PRO A 18 -6.73 38.42 -11.97
C PRO A 18 -6.88 38.83 -13.44
N HIS A 19 -7.67 39.88 -13.69
CA HIS A 19 -7.96 40.39 -15.02
C HIS A 19 -6.68 40.80 -15.78
N GLU A 20 -6.62 40.44 -17.06
CA GLU A 20 -5.65 41.03 -18.00
C GLU A 20 -5.86 42.54 -18.10
N ALA A 21 -4.82 43.33 -17.86
CA ALA A 21 -4.83 44.76 -18.08
C ALA A 21 -4.68 45.06 -19.59
N ALA A 22 -5.67 45.73 -20.18
CA ALA A 22 -5.69 46.01 -21.61
C ALA A 22 -4.52 46.91 -22.06
N ALA A 23 -3.84 46.51 -23.12
CA ALA A 23 -2.82 47.32 -23.78
C ALA A 23 -3.47 48.36 -24.72
N PRO A 24 -3.00 49.63 -24.74
CA PRO A 24 -3.45 50.63 -25.70
C PRO A 24 -2.65 50.57 -27.01
N GLU A 25 -3.35 50.55 -28.15
CA GLU A 25 -2.73 50.62 -29.49
C GLU A 25 -2.17 52.02 -29.79
N ARG A 26 -0.96 52.11 -30.38
CA ARG A 26 -0.50 53.28 -31.17
C ARG A 26 0.48 52.90 -32.29
N GLN A 27 -0.07 52.76 -33.49
CA GLN A 27 0.34 53.31 -34.81
C GLN A 27 1.83 53.53 -35.18
N ASP A 28 2.12 53.25 -36.45
CA ASP A 28 3.43 53.20 -37.14
C ASP A 28 4.26 54.51 -37.16
N SER A 29 5.61 54.38 -37.26
CA SER A 29 6.46 55.29 -38.08
C SER A 29 7.80 54.68 -38.54
N VAL A 30 7.84 54.26 -39.81
CA VAL A 30 8.93 54.25 -40.81
C VAL A 30 10.35 54.76 -40.46
N ASP A 31 11.36 53.95 -40.85
CA ASP A 31 12.79 54.20 -41.15
C ASP A 31 13.72 55.03 -40.23
N ARG A 32 14.85 54.40 -39.84
CA ARG A 32 16.17 54.66 -40.47
C ARG A 32 17.27 53.65 -40.06
N ARG A 33 18.23 53.45 -40.97
CA ARG A 33 19.59 52.89 -40.76
C ARG A 33 20.61 53.95 -41.23
N PRO A 34 21.94 53.81 -40.98
CA PRO A 34 22.65 52.92 -40.04
C PRO A 34 23.50 53.72 -39.03
N ASP A 35 24.26 53.06 -38.15
CA ASP A 35 25.75 53.10 -38.16
C ASP A 35 26.35 52.32 -36.98
N ALA A 36 27.64 52.01 -37.05
CA ALA A 36 28.32 51.12 -36.11
C ALA A 36 29.64 51.70 -35.58
N VAL A 37 29.77 51.76 -34.25
CA VAL A 37 31.03 51.88 -33.51
C VAL A 37 30.97 50.90 -32.32
N GLY A 38 32.10 50.28 -31.99
CA GLY A 38 32.16 49.20 -31.00
C GLY A 38 32.14 49.66 -29.53
N GLY A 39 31.80 48.73 -28.64
CA GLY A 39 31.84 48.91 -27.19
C GLY A 39 31.60 47.57 -26.49
N ALA A 40 32.67 46.84 -26.19
CA ALA A 40 32.58 45.56 -25.49
C ALA A 40 32.56 45.77 -23.97
N SER A 41 31.43 45.48 -23.33
CA SER A 41 31.33 45.40 -21.87
C SER A 41 30.38 44.28 -21.45
N SER A 42 30.91 43.25 -20.81
CA SER A 42 30.12 42.19 -20.18
C SER A 42 29.40 42.75 -18.94
N GLN A 43 28.08 42.91 -19.00
CA GLN A 43 27.28 43.11 -17.79
C GLN A 43 26.94 41.76 -17.18
N ALA A 44 27.45 41.50 -15.98
CA ALA A 44 27.08 40.33 -15.19
C ALA A 44 25.60 40.42 -14.77
N ALA A 45 24.96 39.26 -14.59
CA ALA A 45 23.64 39.20 -13.98
C ALA A 45 23.73 39.80 -12.56
N ALA A 46 22.84 40.74 -12.24
CA ALA A 46 22.77 41.36 -10.92
C ALA A 46 22.35 40.30 -9.88
N GLN A 47 23.34 39.82 -9.11
CA GLN A 47 23.08 38.95 -7.98
C GLN A 47 22.46 39.77 -6.86
N THR A 48 21.25 39.41 -6.43
CA THR A 48 20.66 39.93 -5.19
C THR A 48 21.61 39.57 -4.05
N PRO A 49 22.07 40.53 -3.21
CA PRO A 49 22.96 40.22 -2.10
C PRO A 49 22.26 39.28 -1.11
N PRO A 50 22.98 38.30 -0.51
CA PRO A 50 22.40 37.42 0.48
C PRO A 50 21.93 38.22 1.70
N ALA A 51 20.74 37.91 2.20
CA ALA A 51 20.17 38.60 3.35
C ALA A 51 21.00 38.32 4.61
N THR A 52 21.72 39.33 5.09
CA THR A 52 22.45 39.26 6.36
C THR A 52 21.46 39.01 7.49
N ARG A 53 21.51 37.81 8.10
CA ARG A 53 20.75 37.44 9.31
C ARG A 53 20.91 38.55 10.36
N ARG A 54 19.84 39.31 10.62
CA ARG A 54 19.78 40.16 11.81
C ARG A 54 19.59 39.24 13.01
N VAL A 55 20.33 39.48 14.09
CA VAL A 55 20.02 38.84 15.37
C VAL A 55 18.73 39.50 15.90
N PRO A 56 17.65 38.73 16.18
CA PRO A 56 16.43 39.30 16.74
C PRO A 56 16.73 39.92 18.11
N GLN A 57 16.30 41.17 18.32
CA GLN A 57 16.59 41.94 19.54
C GLN A 57 15.47 41.80 20.59
N THR A 58 14.30 41.30 20.17
CA THR A 58 13.13 41.05 21.01
C THR A 58 12.65 39.61 20.87
N GLU A 59 12.00 39.09 21.92
CA GLU A 59 11.38 37.74 21.88
C GLU A 59 10.28 37.67 20.81
N ARG A 60 9.58 38.78 20.54
CA ARG A 60 8.63 38.88 19.44
C ARG A 60 9.29 38.68 18.06
N GLU A 61 10.40 39.35 17.79
CA GLU A 61 11.13 39.15 16.53
C GLU A 61 11.59 37.70 16.40
N ARG A 62 12.05 37.08 17.49
CA ARG A 62 12.43 35.66 17.52
C ARG A 62 11.26 34.71 17.24
N LEU A 63 10.06 35.02 17.77
CA LEU A 63 8.84 34.25 17.51
C LEU A 63 8.33 34.42 16.08
N GLU A 64 8.36 35.64 15.53
CA GLU A 64 8.08 35.90 14.10
C GLU A 64 9.10 35.18 13.20
N ASP A 65 10.39 35.15 13.56
CA ASP A 65 11.44 34.39 12.86
C ASP A 65 11.17 32.87 12.88
N ALA A 66 10.74 32.33 14.03
CA ALA A 66 10.39 30.91 14.17
C ALA A 66 9.13 30.54 13.35
N VAL A 67 8.11 31.40 13.38
CA VAL A 67 6.90 31.27 12.55
C VAL A 67 7.23 31.40 11.06
N ALA A 68 8.12 32.30 10.66
CA ALA A 68 8.50 32.50 9.26
C ALA A 68 9.30 31.32 8.68
N ARG A 69 10.15 30.67 9.49
CA ARG A 69 10.87 29.45 9.10
C ARG A 69 9.94 28.23 9.05
N GLU A 70 9.13 28.03 10.09
CA GLU A 70 8.39 26.78 10.32
C GLU A 70 6.90 27.04 10.60
N PRO A 71 6.14 27.62 9.64
CA PRO A 71 4.76 28.05 9.85
C PRO A 71 3.75 26.90 10.02
N ARG A 72 4.19 25.65 9.91
CA ARG A 72 3.37 24.44 10.15
C ARG A 72 3.52 23.88 11.57
N ILE A 73 4.34 24.49 12.44
CA ILE A 73 4.40 24.16 13.87
C ILE A 73 3.43 25.06 14.64
N ALA A 74 2.41 24.44 15.25
CA ALA A 74 1.37 25.14 16.01
C ALA A 74 1.91 25.90 17.23
N GLU A 75 2.94 25.38 17.90
CA GLU A 75 3.48 25.91 19.15
C GLU A 75 4.10 27.31 18.98
N HIS A 76 4.78 27.56 17.85
CA HIS A 76 5.32 28.89 17.50
C HIS A 76 4.20 29.95 17.38
N TRP A 77 3.08 29.59 16.74
CA TRP A 77 1.92 30.49 16.60
C TRP A 77 1.21 30.74 17.93
N MET A 78 1.09 29.72 18.79
CA MET A 78 0.45 29.88 20.11
C MET A 78 1.26 30.82 21.00
N ALA A 79 2.59 30.66 21.02
CA ALA A 79 3.48 31.58 21.75
C ALA A 79 3.41 33.02 21.20
N LEU A 80 3.39 33.20 19.87
CA LEU A 80 3.23 34.51 19.24
C LEU A 80 1.86 35.15 19.55
N LEU A 81 0.77 34.37 19.54
CA LEU A 81 -0.56 34.83 19.92
C LEU A 81 -0.63 35.25 21.40
N ASP A 82 0.00 34.51 22.31
CA ASP A 82 0.02 34.82 23.74
C ASP A 82 0.89 36.04 24.10
N ASP A 83 1.88 36.37 23.28
CA ASP A 83 2.60 37.65 23.39
C ASP A 83 1.78 38.82 22.83
N VAL A 84 1.30 38.69 21.58
CA VAL A 84 0.60 39.78 20.87
C VAL A 84 -0.76 40.13 21.49
N LYS A 85 -1.40 39.22 22.26
CA LYS A 85 -2.58 39.52 23.10
C LYS A 85 -2.38 40.69 24.06
N LYS A 86 -1.13 41.06 24.39
CA LYS A 86 -0.80 42.17 25.30
C LYS A 86 -0.83 43.54 24.62
N GLU A 87 -0.72 43.61 23.28
CA GLU A 87 -0.55 44.87 22.55
C GLU A 87 -1.86 45.49 22.04
N GLY A 88 -2.82 44.67 21.59
CA GLY A 88 -4.11 45.16 21.09
C GLY A 88 -4.74 44.28 20.01
N ILE A 89 -6.06 44.41 19.84
CA ILE A 89 -6.85 43.51 18.98
C ILE A 89 -6.45 43.56 17.49
N GLU A 90 -6.06 44.71 16.96
CA GLU A 90 -5.56 44.85 15.58
C GLU A 90 -4.32 43.98 15.31
N ALA A 91 -3.39 43.88 16.25
CA ALA A 91 -2.20 43.05 16.10
C ALA A 91 -2.57 41.56 16.19
N VAL A 92 -3.44 41.17 17.13
CA VAL A 92 -3.91 39.78 17.30
C VAL A 92 -4.67 39.29 16.06
N ARG A 93 -5.50 40.14 15.43
CA ARG A 93 -6.15 39.85 14.14
C ARG A 93 -5.14 39.50 13.05
N GLY A 94 -4.07 40.30 12.91
CA GLY A 94 -3.01 40.06 11.92
C GLY A 94 -2.17 38.82 12.16
N VAL A 95 -2.11 38.30 13.40
CA VAL A 95 -1.53 36.97 13.68
C VAL A 95 -2.53 35.87 13.33
N TYR A 96 -3.81 36.00 13.74
CA TYR A 96 -4.85 35.01 13.43
C TYR A 96 -5.08 34.83 11.92
N ASP A 97 -5.11 35.92 11.14
CA ASP A 97 -5.34 35.83 9.70
C ASP A 97 -4.23 35.04 8.98
N ARG A 98 -2.96 35.21 9.38
CA ARG A 98 -1.84 34.37 8.90
C ARG A 98 -1.91 32.93 9.43
N PHE A 99 -2.22 32.74 10.72
CA PHE A 99 -2.36 31.42 11.33
C PHE A 99 -3.38 30.54 10.60
N PHE A 100 -4.53 31.10 10.20
CA PHE A 100 -5.57 30.36 9.50
C PHE A 100 -5.24 30.00 8.04
N GLU A 101 -4.14 30.50 7.46
CA GLU A 101 -3.62 29.98 6.17
C GLU A 101 -3.06 28.57 6.34
N PHE A 102 -2.31 28.33 7.43
CA PHE A 102 -1.71 27.03 7.73
C PHE A 102 -2.68 26.10 8.49
N PHE A 103 -3.50 26.66 9.37
CA PHE A 103 -4.44 25.95 10.26
C PHE A 103 -5.93 26.32 10.02
N PRO A 104 -6.45 26.29 8.78
CA PRO A 104 -7.81 26.76 8.46
C PRO A 104 -8.95 26.00 9.16
N ASN A 105 -8.66 24.84 9.75
CA ASN A 105 -9.63 23.95 10.40
C ASN A 105 -9.54 23.97 11.94
N ALA A 106 -8.75 24.86 12.54
CA ALA A 106 -8.53 24.96 13.99
C ALA A 106 -9.78 25.48 14.74
N ALA A 107 -10.73 24.59 15.02
CA ALA A 107 -12.03 24.94 15.60
C ALA A 107 -11.94 25.75 16.91
N SER A 108 -11.10 25.34 17.86
CA SER A 108 -10.91 26.04 19.14
C SER A 108 -10.39 27.47 18.94
N GLN A 109 -9.54 27.69 17.93
CA GLN A 109 -8.99 29.00 17.61
C GLN A 109 -10.00 29.88 16.86
N TRP A 110 -10.85 29.30 16.00
CA TRP A 110 -11.98 30.01 15.41
C TRP A 110 -13.00 30.47 16.46
N ILE A 111 -13.27 29.65 17.48
CA ILE A 111 -14.11 30.02 18.63
C ILE A 111 -13.43 31.15 19.41
N ALA A 112 -12.17 31.00 19.82
CA ALA A 112 -11.44 32.02 20.58
C ALA A 112 -11.36 33.38 19.85
N TYR A 113 -11.16 33.38 18.53
CA TYR A 113 -11.17 34.61 17.72
C TYR A 113 -12.56 35.26 17.67
N ALA A 114 -13.62 34.46 17.50
CA ALA A 114 -15.00 34.98 17.53
C ALA A 114 -15.41 35.47 18.94
N GLU A 115 -15.01 34.80 20.02
CA GLU A 115 -15.25 35.23 21.40
C GLU A 115 -14.54 36.54 21.74
N MET A 116 -13.31 36.74 21.24
CA MET A 116 -12.58 38.00 21.35
C MET A 116 -13.32 39.15 20.64
N GLU A 117 -13.83 38.93 19.42
CA GLU A 117 -14.60 39.95 18.70
C GLU A 117 -15.97 40.21 19.36
N LEU A 118 -16.60 39.18 19.96
CA LEU A 118 -17.81 39.35 20.78
C LEU A 118 -17.56 40.17 22.05
N ALA A 119 -16.42 39.98 22.72
CA ALA A 119 -16.04 40.78 23.88
C ALA A 119 -15.87 42.27 23.52
N HIS A 120 -15.51 42.57 22.27
CA HIS A 120 -15.42 43.92 21.71
C HIS A 120 -16.71 44.35 20.96
N SER A 121 -17.80 43.58 21.06
CA SER A 121 -19.11 43.83 20.40
C SER A 121 -19.07 43.96 18.87
N ASN A 122 -18.06 43.38 18.20
CA ASN A 122 -17.86 43.48 16.75
C ASN A 122 -18.67 42.43 15.95
N PHE A 123 -19.99 42.42 16.11
CA PHE A 123 -20.90 41.42 15.50
C PHE A 123 -20.66 41.18 13.99
N GLY A 124 -20.44 42.24 13.21
CA GLY A 124 -20.15 42.12 11.77
C GLY A 124 -18.83 41.42 11.42
N ARG A 125 -17.84 41.42 12.34
CA ARG A 125 -16.61 40.62 12.18
C ARG A 125 -16.84 39.16 12.57
N VAL A 126 -17.68 38.90 13.57
CA VAL A 126 -18.09 37.54 13.97
C VAL A 126 -18.86 36.85 12.84
N ASP A 127 -19.77 37.56 12.17
CA ASP A 127 -20.46 37.07 10.96
C ASP A 127 -19.45 36.72 9.84
N ALA A 128 -18.44 37.58 9.61
CA ALA A 128 -17.39 37.34 8.61
C ALA A 128 -16.48 36.15 8.96
N ILE A 129 -16.20 35.92 10.25
CA ILE A 129 -15.50 34.72 10.73
C ILE A 129 -16.32 33.46 10.40
N PHE A 130 -17.62 33.44 10.71
CA PHE A 130 -18.48 32.30 10.43
C PHE A 130 -18.57 31.97 8.92
N VAL A 131 -18.60 32.99 8.05
CA VAL A 131 -18.55 32.80 6.59
C VAL A 131 -17.25 32.12 6.14
N ARG A 132 -16.11 32.40 6.78
CA ARG A 132 -14.81 31.77 6.47
C ARG A 132 -14.72 30.32 6.97
N CYS A 133 -15.21 30.03 8.17
CA CYS A 133 -14.84 28.80 8.88
C CYS A 133 -15.89 27.67 8.89
N LEU A 134 -17.20 27.97 8.87
CA LEU A 134 -18.23 26.96 9.18
C LEU A 134 -18.25 25.79 8.19
N ARG A 135 -18.14 26.07 6.89
CA ARG A 135 -18.28 25.05 5.83
C ARG A 135 -17.07 24.15 5.67
N THR A 136 -15.90 24.61 6.11
CA THR A 136 -14.64 23.87 6.09
C THR A 136 -14.38 23.13 7.40
N THR A 137 -14.92 23.63 8.52
CA THR A 137 -14.61 23.15 9.88
C THR A 137 -15.80 22.39 10.49
N LEU A 138 -15.75 21.05 10.39
CA LEU A 138 -16.81 20.15 10.88
C LEU A 138 -16.68 19.82 12.39
N SER A 139 -16.35 20.82 13.23
CA SER A 139 -16.39 20.66 14.70
C SER A 139 -17.80 20.93 15.22
N VAL A 140 -18.36 19.96 15.94
CA VAL A 140 -19.68 20.12 16.58
C VAL A 140 -19.71 21.32 17.52
N ASP A 141 -18.60 21.63 18.20
CA ASP A 141 -18.50 22.72 19.18
C ASP A 141 -18.58 24.10 18.51
N LEU A 142 -17.89 24.29 17.36
CA LEU A 142 -17.97 25.50 16.55
C LEU A 142 -19.39 25.74 16.01
N TRP A 143 -20.07 24.67 15.59
CA TRP A 143 -21.45 24.74 15.11
C TRP A 143 -22.45 24.97 16.26
N GLN A 144 -22.22 24.44 17.46
CA GLN A 144 -22.99 24.80 18.66
C GLN A 144 -22.78 26.29 19.03
N PHE A 145 -21.54 26.78 18.99
CA PHE A 145 -21.22 28.18 19.24
C PHE A 145 -21.92 29.13 18.24
N TYR A 146 -21.94 28.79 16.95
CA TYR A 146 -22.73 29.50 15.93
C TYR A 146 -24.24 29.52 16.23
N LEU A 147 -24.82 28.39 16.65
CA LEU A 147 -26.25 28.32 16.99
C LEU A 147 -26.57 29.13 18.26
N GLN A 148 -25.69 29.11 19.27
CA GLN A 148 -25.81 29.95 20.47
C GLN A 148 -25.69 31.44 20.12
N TYR A 149 -24.72 31.83 19.29
CA TYR A 149 -24.61 33.20 18.77
C TYR A 149 -25.88 33.63 18.02
N THR A 150 -26.37 32.79 17.11
CA THR A 150 -27.58 33.08 16.32
C THR A 150 -28.81 33.27 17.22
N ARG A 151 -28.96 32.45 18.27
CA ARG A 151 -29.99 32.63 19.32
C ARG A 151 -29.82 33.90 20.15
N ARG A 152 -28.58 34.33 20.45
CA ARG A 152 -28.29 35.57 21.20
C ARG A 152 -28.55 36.84 20.38
N VAL A 153 -28.21 36.83 19.09
CA VAL A 153 -28.42 37.95 18.16
C VAL A 153 -29.87 38.06 17.69
N ASN A 154 -30.58 36.93 17.62
CA ASN A 154 -32.00 36.86 17.23
C ASN A 154 -32.85 36.32 18.40
N PRO A 155 -32.93 37.03 19.54
CA PRO A 155 -33.71 36.59 20.70
C PRO A 155 -35.20 36.60 20.36
N LEU A 156 -35.93 35.54 20.73
CA LEU A 156 -37.36 35.40 20.43
C LEU A 156 -38.18 36.54 21.08
N PRO A 157 -38.80 37.44 20.29
CA PRO A 157 -39.64 38.54 20.81
C PRO A 157 -40.80 38.03 21.68
N PRO A 158 -41.32 38.87 22.60
CA PRO A 158 -42.54 38.55 23.34
C PRO A 158 -43.72 38.31 22.40
N PHE A 159 -44.72 37.56 22.89
CA PHE A 159 -45.85 37.13 22.08
C PHE A 159 -46.86 38.26 21.85
N THR A 160 -47.03 38.70 20.60
CA THR A 160 -48.03 39.73 20.21
C THR A 160 -49.37 39.17 19.74
N GLY A 161 -49.45 37.87 19.44
CA GLY A 161 -50.68 37.21 19.02
C GLY A 161 -51.07 37.36 17.55
N GLU A 162 -50.25 38.02 16.74
CA GLU A 162 -50.49 38.29 15.31
C GLU A 162 -49.86 37.22 14.40
N ASP A 163 -50.56 36.86 13.32
CA ASP A 163 -50.00 36.05 12.24
C ASP A 163 -48.89 36.80 11.49
N ASN A 164 -47.83 36.09 11.10
CA ASN A 164 -46.55 36.66 10.59
C ASN A 164 -45.86 37.68 11.52
N SER A 165 -46.17 37.68 12.82
CA SER A 165 -45.47 38.48 13.85
C SER A 165 -43.93 38.32 13.80
N PRO A 166 -43.16 39.32 14.27
CA PRO A 166 -41.69 39.25 14.32
C PRO A 166 -41.15 38.01 15.07
N ARG A 167 -41.95 37.44 15.99
CA ARG A 167 -41.65 36.20 16.71
C ARG A 167 -41.56 34.98 15.79
N GLU A 168 -42.48 34.86 14.82
CA GLU A 168 -42.44 33.76 13.84
C GLU A 168 -41.35 33.99 12.78
N GLN A 169 -41.07 35.24 12.40
CA GLN A 169 -39.95 35.58 11.50
C GLN A 169 -38.59 35.20 12.15
N THR A 170 -38.41 35.53 13.43
CA THR A 170 -37.26 35.14 14.25
C THR A 170 -37.17 33.61 14.38
N ARG A 171 -38.30 32.92 14.62
CA ARG A 171 -38.33 31.45 14.71
C ARG A 171 -37.87 30.79 13.40
N ARG A 172 -38.35 31.25 12.24
CA ARG A 172 -37.92 30.72 10.92
C ARG A 172 -36.41 30.86 10.72
N VAL A 173 -35.83 32.02 11.05
CA VAL A 173 -34.38 32.24 11.02
C VAL A 173 -33.61 31.23 11.90
N LEU A 174 -34.15 30.87 13.06
CA LEU A 174 -33.54 29.83 13.91
C LEU A 174 -33.72 28.42 13.34
N GLU A 175 -34.90 28.08 12.82
CA GLU A 175 -35.15 26.78 12.15
C GLU A 175 -34.23 26.59 10.94
N ASP A 176 -34.06 27.61 10.09
CA ASP A 176 -33.13 27.62 8.95
C ASP A 176 -31.67 27.43 9.41
N ALA A 177 -31.27 28.08 10.52
CA ALA A 177 -29.93 27.93 11.07
C ALA A 177 -29.67 26.52 11.63
N TYR A 178 -30.66 25.89 12.28
CA TYR A 178 -30.57 24.50 12.72
C TYR A 178 -30.51 23.52 11.55
N GLU A 179 -31.34 23.68 10.50
CA GLU A 179 -31.27 22.84 9.31
C GLU A 179 -29.95 23.00 8.54
N PHE A 180 -29.42 24.22 8.47
CA PHE A 180 -28.09 24.47 7.89
C PHE A 180 -26.98 23.77 8.69
N ALA A 181 -26.99 23.84 10.03
CA ALA A 181 -26.04 23.12 10.86
C ALA A 181 -26.17 21.59 10.72
N LEU A 182 -27.39 21.06 10.78
CA LEU A 182 -27.67 19.63 10.68
C LEU A 182 -27.38 19.05 9.29
N LYS A 183 -27.30 19.88 8.24
CA LYS A 183 -26.78 19.48 6.92
C LYS A 183 -25.26 19.20 6.94
N HIS A 184 -24.48 19.90 7.78
CA HIS A 184 -23.02 19.79 7.82
C HIS A 184 -22.50 18.86 8.93
N ILE A 185 -23.08 18.90 10.13
CA ILE A 185 -22.67 18.09 11.29
C ILE A 185 -23.69 17.05 11.75
N GLY A 186 -24.92 17.06 11.24
CA GLY A 186 -26.02 16.23 11.79
C GLY A 186 -25.84 14.71 11.67
N TRP A 187 -24.86 14.24 10.89
CA TRP A 187 -24.45 12.83 10.75
C TRP A 187 -23.47 12.36 11.84
N ASP A 188 -22.89 13.30 12.59
CA ASP A 188 -21.84 13.06 13.58
C ASP A 188 -22.44 12.51 14.89
N ARG A 189 -21.80 11.49 15.46
CA ARG A 189 -22.17 10.89 16.75
C ARG A 189 -22.30 11.92 17.88
N GLU A 190 -21.50 12.97 17.84
CA GLU A 190 -21.47 14.04 18.84
C GLU A 190 -22.53 15.14 18.62
N SER A 191 -23.20 15.17 17.46
CA SER A 191 -24.23 16.18 17.13
C SER A 191 -25.59 16.00 17.84
N GLY A 192 -25.80 14.92 18.61
CA GLY A 192 -27.10 14.57 19.21
C GLY A 192 -27.70 15.64 20.14
N VAL A 193 -26.88 16.52 20.73
CA VAL A 193 -27.34 17.69 21.50
C VAL A 193 -28.02 18.72 20.58
N VAL A 194 -27.46 18.98 19.40
CA VAL A 194 -28.01 19.90 18.40
C VAL A 194 -29.37 19.41 17.89
N TRP A 195 -29.53 18.09 17.74
CA TRP A 195 -30.81 17.46 17.42
C TRP A 195 -31.87 17.67 18.51
N GLN A 196 -31.51 17.48 19.79
CA GLN A 196 -32.41 17.73 20.92
C GLN A 196 -32.83 19.20 21.02
N ASP A 197 -31.88 20.11 20.82
CA ASP A 197 -32.11 21.56 20.79
C ASP A 197 -33.10 21.99 19.70
N TYR A 198 -33.00 21.41 18.51
CA TYR A 198 -33.92 21.67 17.40
C TYR A 198 -35.31 21.07 17.66
N ILE A 199 -35.39 19.85 18.19
CA ILE A 199 -36.66 19.22 18.60
C ILE A 199 -37.36 20.08 19.67
N ASN A 200 -36.62 20.65 20.62
CA ASN A 200 -37.17 21.52 21.65
C ASN A 200 -37.64 22.87 21.08
N LEU A 201 -36.87 23.51 20.18
CA LEU A 201 -37.32 24.71 19.46
C LEU A 201 -38.65 24.50 18.71
N LEU A 202 -38.82 23.32 18.09
CA LEU A 202 -40.06 22.94 17.40
C LEU A 202 -41.19 22.57 18.37
N ARG A 203 -40.90 22.00 19.55
CA ARG A 203 -41.88 21.79 20.63
C ARG A 203 -42.41 23.12 21.18
N GLU A 204 -41.55 24.12 21.32
CA GLU A 204 -41.84 25.49 21.74
C GLU A 204 -42.57 26.33 20.66
N ARG A 205 -42.84 25.77 19.48
CA ARG A 205 -43.66 26.43 18.46
C ARG A 205 -45.12 26.50 18.91
N GLU A 206 -45.56 27.69 19.31
CA GLU A 206 -46.98 27.99 19.52
C GLU A 206 -47.71 27.86 18.18
N ALA A 207 -48.82 27.13 18.17
CA ALA A 207 -49.66 26.92 17.00
C ALA A 207 -51.11 27.22 17.37
N ARG A 208 -51.85 27.88 16.48
CA ARG A 208 -53.25 28.26 16.68
C ARG A 208 -54.13 27.58 15.64
N GLY A 209 -54.95 26.64 16.09
CA GLY A 209 -55.94 25.95 15.27
C GLY A 209 -55.37 24.76 14.52
N SER A 210 -56.26 23.82 14.20
CA SER A 210 -55.95 22.46 13.74
C SER A 210 -54.97 22.38 12.57
N TRP A 211 -54.95 23.36 11.66
CA TRP A 211 -54.00 23.38 10.53
C TRP A 211 -52.57 23.73 10.94
N GLN A 212 -52.37 24.78 11.76
CA GLN A 212 -51.04 25.13 12.28
C GLN A 212 -50.51 24.04 13.22
N GLU A 213 -51.40 23.46 14.04
CA GLU A 213 -51.09 22.30 14.88
C GLU A 213 -50.66 21.10 14.03
N GLY A 214 -51.40 20.78 12.97
CA GLY A 214 -51.03 19.73 12.00
C GLY A 214 -49.64 19.93 11.38
N GLN A 215 -49.34 21.15 10.90
CA GLN A 215 -48.01 21.49 10.39
C GLN A 215 -46.90 21.26 11.42
N LYS A 216 -47.10 21.70 12.67
CA LYS A 216 -46.17 21.46 13.78
C LYS A 216 -45.97 19.96 14.01
N MET A 217 -47.06 19.17 14.00
CA MET A 217 -46.97 17.73 14.26
C MET A 217 -46.16 16.99 13.19
N ASP A 218 -46.37 17.32 11.91
CA ASP A 218 -45.64 16.71 10.79
C ASP A 218 -44.20 17.19 10.67
N GLN A 219 -43.89 18.44 11.05
CA GLN A 219 -42.52 18.94 11.15
C GLN A 219 -41.75 18.21 12.26
N LEU A 220 -42.32 18.07 13.46
CA LEU A 220 -41.74 17.29 14.54
C LEU A 220 -41.54 15.81 14.15
N ARG A 221 -42.56 15.17 13.58
CA ARG A 221 -42.49 13.77 13.09
C ARG A 221 -41.37 13.58 12.06
N ARG A 222 -41.20 14.53 11.11
CA ARG A 222 -40.12 14.52 10.12
C ARG A 222 -38.75 14.59 10.78
N VAL A 223 -38.56 15.48 11.75
CA VAL A 223 -37.28 15.64 12.46
C VAL A 223 -36.97 14.42 13.32
N PHE A 224 -37.93 13.88 14.08
CA PHE A 224 -37.74 12.64 14.82
C PHE A 224 -37.34 11.47 13.90
N ARG A 225 -38.07 11.23 12.81
CA ARG A 225 -37.76 10.15 11.85
C ARG A 225 -36.36 10.27 11.24
N ARG A 226 -35.90 11.49 10.97
CA ARG A 226 -34.54 11.75 10.45
C ARG A 226 -33.46 11.60 11.54
N ALA A 227 -33.75 11.92 12.79
CA ALA A 227 -32.80 11.81 13.90
C ALA A 227 -32.58 10.37 14.40
N VAL A 228 -33.65 9.56 14.49
CA VAL A 228 -33.56 8.21 15.08
C VAL A 228 -32.80 7.19 14.23
N VAL A 229 -32.60 7.47 12.93
CA VAL A 229 -31.82 6.62 12.00
C VAL A 229 -30.33 6.98 11.93
N ILE A 230 -29.87 7.93 12.74
CA ILE A 230 -28.46 8.36 12.78
C ILE A 230 -27.78 7.81 14.05
N PRO A 231 -26.53 7.30 13.97
CA PRO A 231 -25.72 6.85 15.13
C PRO A 231 -25.32 7.98 16.12
N LEU A 232 -26.29 8.66 16.73
CA LEU A 232 -26.09 9.75 17.70
C LEU A 232 -25.88 9.20 19.11
N ASN A 233 -25.00 9.83 19.92
CA ASN A 233 -24.84 9.46 21.34
C ASN A 233 -26.18 9.49 22.11
N GLN A 234 -27.10 10.39 21.75
CA GLN A 234 -28.42 10.56 22.35
C GLN A 234 -29.56 9.79 21.65
N VAL A 235 -29.27 8.88 20.71
CA VAL A 235 -30.31 8.22 19.89
C VAL A 235 -31.37 7.47 20.73
N GLU A 236 -30.98 6.83 21.83
CA GLU A 236 -31.91 6.16 22.76
C GLU A 236 -32.76 7.13 23.60
N ALA A 237 -32.35 8.40 23.74
CA ALA A 237 -33.18 9.44 24.33
C ALA A 237 -34.16 9.98 23.31
N ILE A 238 -33.69 10.32 22.10
CA ILE A 238 -34.52 10.81 20.99
C ILE A 238 -35.61 9.77 20.62
N TRP A 239 -35.31 8.47 20.66
CA TRP A 239 -36.29 7.41 20.46
C TRP A 239 -37.38 7.38 21.54
N ARG A 240 -37.01 7.48 22.83
CA ARG A 240 -37.99 7.54 23.93
C ARG A 240 -38.87 8.79 23.85
N ASP A 241 -38.28 9.91 23.46
CA ASP A 241 -38.99 11.17 23.22
C ASP A 241 -39.99 11.07 22.05
N TYR A 242 -39.65 10.33 20.99
CA TYR A 242 -40.54 10.05 19.84
C TYR A 242 -41.67 9.08 20.19
N ASP A 243 -41.35 8.00 20.92
CA ASP A 243 -42.32 7.02 21.43
C ASP A 243 -43.36 7.69 22.36
N ALA A 244 -42.90 8.48 23.33
CA ALA A 244 -43.78 9.27 24.20
C ALA A 244 -44.64 10.26 23.41
N TYR A 245 -44.07 10.92 22.40
CA TYR A 245 -44.76 11.91 21.57
C TYR A 245 -45.86 11.30 20.69
N GLU A 246 -45.58 10.24 19.92
CA GLU A 246 -46.62 9.61 19.07
C GLU A 246 -47.73 8.96 19.91
N ASN A 247 -47.39 8.35 21.06
CA ASN A 247 -48.40 7.80 21.98
C ASN A 247 -49.27 8.87 22.65
N ALA A 248 -48.73 10.08 22.85
CA ALA A 248 -49.51 11.22 23.35
C ALA A 248 -50.46 11.80 22.28
N LEU A 249 -50.09 11.74 21.00
CA LEU A 249 -50.95 12.13 19.88
C LEU A 249 -52.08 11.11 19.62
N SER A 250 -51.72 9.84 19.41
CA SER A 250 -52.68 8.76 19.19
C SER A 250 -52.04 7.38 19.30
N LYS A 251 -52.38 6.66 20.38
CA LYS A 251 -51.95 5.27 20.65
C LYS A 251 -52.27 4.30 19.51
N LEU A 252 -53.28 4.58 18.68
CA LEU A 252 -53.66 3.73 17.55
C LEU A 252 -52.69 3.86 16.37
N THR A 253 -52.29 5.09 16.02
CA THR A 253 -51.35 5.36 14.92
C THR A 253 -49.90 5.24 15.34
N ALA A 254 -49.58 5.52 16.61
CA ALA A 254 -48.24 5.38 17.18
C ALA A 254 -47.63 4.00 16.88
N LYS A 255 -48.39 2.92 17.12
CA LYS A 255 -47.94 1.55 16.84
C LYS A 255 -47.48 1.34 15.40
N LYS A 256 -48.13 1.98 14.42
CA LYS A 256 -47.73 1.93 13.00
C LYS A 256 -46.46 2.75 12.76
N PHE A 257 -46.45 4.03 13.15
CA PHE A 257 -45.33 4.93 12.90
C PHE A 257 -44.04 4.52 13.62
N LEU A 258 -44.14 3.91 14.80
CA LEU A 258 -43.01 3.34 15.53
C LEU A 258 -42.53 2.04 14.87
N ALA A 259 -43.43 1.16 14.41
CA ALA A 259 -43.05 -0.04 13.66
C ALA A 259 -42.33 0.28 12.34
N GLU A 260 -42.76 1.33 11.62
CA GLU A 260 -42.06 1.86 10.43
C GLU A 260 -40.64 2.37 10.75
N SER A 261 -40.45 2.99 11.91
CA SER A 261 -39.20 3.66 12.28
C SER A 261 -38.21 2.75 13.02
N SER A 262 -38.71 1.66 13.63
CA SER A 262 -37.93 0.78 14.51
C SER A 262 -36.74 0.06 13.84
N PRO A 263 -36.80 -0.40 12.57
CA PRO A 263 -35.67 -1.07 11.94
C PRO A 263 -34.45 -0.15 11.82
N GLY A 264 -34.64 1.06 11.29
CA GLY A 264 -33.58 2.06 11.14
C GLY A 264 -33.01 2.53 12.48
N TYR A 265 -33.84 2.67 13.52
CA TYR A 265 -33.38 2.94 14.88
C TYR A 265 -32.51 1.81 15.45
N MET A 266 -32.94 0.55 15.29
CA MET A 266 -32.18 -0.61 15.76
C MET A 266 -30.84 -0.75 15.04
N GLN A 267 -30.80 -0.48 13.73
CA GLN A 267 -29.57 -0.45 12.94
C GLN A 267 -28.64 0.69 13.38
N ALA A 268 -29.16 1.92 13.48
CA ALA A 268 -28.40 3.09 13.95
C ALA A 268 -27.78 2.87 15.34
N ARG A 269 -28.51 2.20 16.24
CA ARG A 269 -28.01 1.81 17.56
C ARG A 269 -26.95 0.70 17.51
N SER A 270 -27.04 -0.26 16.59
CA SER A 270 -26.00 -1.28 16.40
C SER A 270 -24.71 -0.63 15.87
N VAL A 271 -24.83 0.16 14.80
CA VAL A 271 -23.71 0.90 14.21
C VAL A 271 -23.09 1.88 15.20
N LEU A 272 -23.87 2.50 16.10
CA LEU A 272 -23.35 3.33 17.19
C LEU A 272 -22.40 2.56 18.14
N ARG A 273 -22.67 1.27 18.43
CA ARG A 273 -21.76 0.45 19.26
C ARG A 273 -20.43 0.18 18.55
N GLU A 274 -20.48 -0.14 17.27
CA GLU A 274 -19.26 -0.35 16.46
C GLU A 274 -18.47 0.96 16.31
N LEU A 275 -19.14 2.05 15.92
CA LEU A 275 -18.59 3.39 15.78
C LEU A 275 -17.89 3.87 17.05
N LYS A 276 -18.43 3.55 18.24
CA LYS A 276 -17.76 3.84 19.51
C LYS A 276 -16.45 3.08 19.67
N GLY A 277 -16.44 1.78 19.36
CA GLY A 277 -15.21 0.97 19.37
C GLY A 277 -14.09 1.53 18.48
N TYR A 278 -14.44 2.15 17.34
CA TYR A 278 -13.48 2.85 16.49
C TYR A 278 -13.14 4.28 16.96
N THR A 279 -14.11 5.05 17.47
CA THR A 279 -13.96 6.52 17.66
C THR A 279 -13.70 7.02 19.07
N GLU A 280 -13.94 6.21 20.12
CA GLU A 280 -13.73 6.64 21.52
C GLU A 280 -12.23 6.78 21.86
N ASN A 281 -11.37 5.97 21.26
CA ASN A 281 -9.91 5.98 21.49
C ASN A 281 -9.09 6.69 20.39
N LEU A 282 -9.73 7.44 19.47
CA LEU A 282 -9.00 8.23 18.48
C LEU A 282 -8.37 9.46 19.11
N ALA A 283 -7.07 9.67 18.88
CA ALA A 283 -6.40 10.90 19.27
C ALA A 283 -6.97 12.07 18.46
N ARG A 284 -7.47 13.08 19.19
CA ARG A 284 -8.02 14.33 18.67
C ARG A 284 -7.20 15.49 19.27
N PRO A 285 -5.99 15.77 18.76
CA PRO A 285 -5.23 16.92 19.20
C PRO A 285 -5.99 18.22 18.86
N GLU A 286 -5.86 19.25 19.69
CA GLU A 286 -6.54 20.54 19.43
C GLU A 286 -6.06 21.21 18.15
N LEU A 287 -4.79 21.00 17.79
CA LEU A 287 -4.16 21.44 16.55
C LEU A 287 -3.37 20.27 15.91
N PRO A 288 -3.37 20.15 14.57
CA PRO A 288 -2.57 19.14 13.88
C PRO A 288 -1.07 19.41 14.07
N HIS A 289 -0.30 18.33 14.21
CA HIS A 289 1.15 18.34 14.38
C HIS A 289 1.83 17.72 13.14
N LEU A 290 3.04 18.19 12.83
CA LEU A 290 3.88 17.57 11.82
C LEU A 290 4.30 16.16 12.29
N PRO A 291 4.32 15.14 11.42
CA PRO A 291 4.80 13.82 11.80
C PRO A 291 6.29 13.83 12.17
N CYS A 292 6.69 13.03 13.15
CA CYS A 292 8.05 13.03 13.72
C CYS A 292 9.17 12.63 12.74
N TRP A 293 8.82 12.06 11.58
CA TRP A 293 9.74 11.70 10.48
C TRP A 293 9.72 12.73 9.34
N VAL A 294 8.92 13.79 9.44
CA VAL A 294 9.04 15.00 8.61
C VAL A 294 9.93 16.02 9.33
N GLN A 295 9.82 16.10 10.67
CA GLN A 295 10.68 16.97 11.48
C GLN A 295 10.83 16.46 12.93
N THR A 296 12.05 16.54 13.46
CA THR A 296 12.46 16.08 14.79
C THR A 296 12.38 17.20 15.86
N VAL A 297 11.16 17.65 16.16
CA VAL A 297 10.93 18.63 17.24
C VAL A 297 11.35 18.07 18.61
N PRO A 298 12.03 18.83 19.49
CA PRO A 298 12.35 18.40 20.85
C PRO A 298 11.09 17.99 21.63
N GLY A 299 11.09 16.79 22.22
CA GLY A 299 9.90 16.24 22.89
C GLY A 299 8.88 15.56 21.96
N SER A 300 9.19 15.43 20.66
CA SER A 300 8.36 14.71 19.69
C SER A 300 8.07 13.25 20.11
N ARG A 301 6.95 12.73 19.61
CA ARG A 301 6.43 11.42 20.01
C ARG A 301 7.25 10.29 19.36
N PRO A 302 7.39 9.12 20.02
CA PRO A 302 8.05 7.98 19.39
C PRO A 302 7.35 7.59 18.07
N PRO A 303 8.08 7.39 16.95
CA PRO A 303 7.48 7.14 15.63
C PRO A 303 6.47 5.99 15.61
N ALA A 304 6.70 4.93 16.39
CA ALA A 304 5.77 3.80 16.50
C ALA A 304 4.39 4.22 17.06
N LYS A 305 4.35 5.13 18.06
CA LYS A 305 3.11 5.60 18.68
C LYS A 305 2.33 6.55 17.77
N GLU A 306 3.05 7.35 16.97
CA GLU A 306 2.42 8.19 15.93
C GLU A 306 1.91 7.35 14.75
N ARG A 307 2.72 6.43 14.21
CA ARG A 307 2.29 5.45 13.19
C ARG A 307 1.04 4.68 13.67
N GLN A 308 0.97 4.26 14.93
CA GLN A 308 -0.21 3.63 15.54
C GLN A 308 -1.44 4.57 15.58
N THR A 309 -1.23 5.84 15.90
CA THR A 309 -2.29 6.86 15.98
C THR A 309 -2.91 7.13 14.61
N LEU A 310 -2.10 7.28 13.57
CA LEU A 310 -2.57 7.41 12.18
C LEU A 310 -3.28 6.14 11.69
N GLN A 311 -2.76 4.96 12.02
CA GLN A 311 -3.43 3.69 11.70
C GLN A 311 -4.82 3.56 12.34
N ALA A 312 -5.04 4.10 13.55
CA ALA A 312 -6.36 4.08 14.18
C ALA A 312 -7.37 4.93 13.38
N TRP A 313 -6.98 6.14 12.94
CA TRP A 313 -7.81 6.98 12.07
C TRP A 313 -8.10 6.33 10.71
N ARG A 314 -7.09 5.72 10.08
CA ARG A 314 -7.27 5.00 8.80
C ARG A 314 -8.25 3.83 8.95
N ARG A 315 -8.13 3.00 10.00
CA ARG A 315 -9.08 1.89 10.28
C ARG A 315 -10.52 2.34 10.48
N TYR A 316 -10.75 3.54 11.03
CA TYR A 316 -12.09 4.13 11.14
C TYR A 316 -12.66 4.51 9.76
N LEU A 317 -11.85 5.13 8.90
CA LEU A 317 -12.24 5.50 7.54
C LEU A 317 -12.47 4.26 6.66
N ASP A 318 -11.59 3.26 6.77
CA ASP A 318 -11.74 1.93 6.15
C ASP A 318 -13.03 1.21 6.61
N TRP A 319 -13.63 1.59 7.74
CA TRP A 319 -14.90 1.04 8.24
C TRP A 319 -16.11 1.85 7.74
N GLU A 320 -16.04 3.19 7.69
CA GLU A 320 -17.09 4.02 7.07
C GLU A 320 -17.27 3.70 5.57
N GLU A 321 -16.17 3.48 4.83
CA GLU A 321 -16.22 3.10 3.41
C GLU A 321 -16.94 1.77 3.15
N LYS A 322 -17.01 0.87 4.13
CA LYS A 322 -17.73 -0.41 4.03
C LYS A 322 -19.25 -0.28 4.17
N ASN A 323 -19.76 0.95 4.27
CA ASN A 323 -21.20 1.26 4.40
C ASN A 323 -21.89 0.48 5.55
N PRO A 324 -21.46 0.63 6.82
CA PRO A 324 -22.05 -0.08 7.96
C PRO A 324 -23.52 0.29 8.21
N LEU A 325 -23.95 1.47 7.72
CA LEU A 325 -25.36 1.90 7.71
C LEU A 325 -26.18 1.31 6.56
N MET A 326 -25.58 0.52 5.67
CA MET A 326 -26.24 -0.08 4.49
C MET A 326 -27.09 0.93 3.70
N LEU A 327 -26.57 2.15 3.55
CA LEU A 327 -27.22 3.24 2.82
C LEU A 327 -27.39 2.86 1.35
N GLU A 328 -28.64 2.81 0.89
CA GLU A 328 -29.00 2.51 -0.51
C GLU A 328 -28.61 3.65 -1.46
N ASP A 329 -28.69 4.90 -1.01
CA ASP A 329 -28.25 6.07 -1.78
C ASP A 329 -26.73 6.24 -1.74
N ALA A 330 -26.11 6.04 -2.91
CA ALA A 330 -24.69 6.28 -3.12
C ALA A 330 -24.27 7.74 -2.87
N ALA A 331 -25.13 8.73 -3.10
CA ALA A 331 -24.81 10.13 -2.83
C ALA A 331 -24.75 10.43 -1.32
N ALA A 332 -25.70 9.90 -0.53
CA ALA A 332 -25.66 9.93 0.93
C ALA A 332 -24.42 9.21 1.49
N LEU A 333 -24.08 8.02 0.96
CA LEU A 333 -22.87 7.28 1.36
C LEU A 333 -21.59 8.09 1.08
N GLN A 334 -21.41 8.59 -0.14
CA GLN A 334 -20.28 9.45 -0.49
C GLN A 334 -20.22 10.70 0.40
N SER A 335 -21.36 11.34 0.66
CA SER A 335 -21.41 12.53 1.52
C SER A 335 -21.02 12.21 2.96
N ARG A 336 -21.38 11.02 3.48
CA ARG A 336 -20.95 10.55 4.81
C ARG A 336 -19.45 10.29 4.85
N VAL A 337 -18.92 9.47 3.94
CA VAL A 337 -17.50 9.10 3.88
C VAL A 337 -16.62 10.34 3.71
N LEU A 338 -16.95 11.24 2.77
CA LEU A 338 -16.19 12.48 2.57
C LEU A 338 -16.27 13.44 3.75
N SER A 339 -17.31 13.37 4.59
CA SER A 339 -17.40 14.16 5.82
C SER A 339 -16.60 13.54 6.96
N ALA A 340 -16.48 12.21 7.03
CA ALA A 340 -15.53 11.52 7.90
C ALA A 340 -14.07 11.85 7.52
N TYR A 341 -13.72 11.83 6.23
CA TYR A 341 -12.40 12.28 5.74
C TYR A 341 -12.11 13.75 6.11
N ARG A 342 -13.09 14.66 5.94
CA ARG A 342 -12.95 16.05 6.40
C ARG A 342 -12.68 16.12 7.90
N LYS A 343 -13.48 15.42 8.74
CA LYS A 343 -13.27 15.38 10.20
C LYS A 343 -11.88 14.84 10.57
N ALA A 344 -11.38 13.80 9.89
CA ALA A 344 -10.03 13.26 10.11
C ALA A 344 -8.92 14.27 9.75
N VAL A 345 -9.06 14.96 8.61
CA VAL A 345 -8.11 15.99 8.14
C VAL A 345 -8.05 17.22 9.07
N MET A 346 -9.11 17.52 9.83
CA MET A 346 -9.04 18.57 10.86
C MET A 346 -7.98 18.26 11.93
N TYR A 347 -7.88 17.00 12.35
CA TYR A 347 -7.00 16.55 13.43
C TYR A 347 -5.60 16.17 12.93
N MET A 348 -5.51 15.57 11.75
CA MET A 348 -4.27 15.02 11.18
C MET A 348 -3.95 15.64 9.80
N ARG A 349 -4.09 16.98 9.67
CA ARG A 349 -3.91 17.76 8.43
C ARG A 349 -2.60 17.45 7.68
N PHE A 350 -1.55 17.04 8.38
CA PHE A 350 -0.23 16.80 7.80
C PHE A 350 0.06 15.32 7.45
N ASP A 351 -0.90 14.39 7.62
CA ASP A 351 -0.78 13.02 7.07
C ASP A 351 -1.18 12.99 5.59
N ALA A 352 -0.17 12.96 4.71
CA ALA A 352 -0.36 12.86 3.27
C ALA A 352 -1.16 11.63 2.81
N VAL A 353 -1.20 10.54 3.59
CA VAL A 353 -1.96 9.34 3.22
C VAL A 353 -3.47 9.55 3.36
N LEU A 354 -3.93 10.37 4.32
CA LEU A 354 -5.36 10.70 4.44
C LEU A 354 -5.86 11.49 3.22
N TRP A 355 -5.06 12.44 2.74
CA TRP A 355 -5.35 13.19 1.51
C TRP A 355 -5.37 12.29 0.28
N TYR A 356 -4.42 11.35 0.16
CA TYR A 356 -4.38 10.37 -0.92
C TYR A 356 -5.61 9.46 -0.90
N ASN A 357 -5.97 8.91 0.27
CA ASN A 357 -7.13 8.05 0.42
C ASN A 357 -8.44 8.80 0.09
N ALA A 358 -8.63 10.03 0.59
CA ALA A 358 -9.81 10.85 0.27
C ALA A 358 -9.96 11.13 -1.24
N ALA A 359 -8.83 11.42 -1.92
CA ALA A 359 -8.82 11.63 -3.36
C ALA A 359 -9.06 10.32 -4.13
N SER A 360 -8.47 9.20 -3.69
CA SER A 360 -8.68 7.86 -4.26
C SER A 360 -10.14 7.41 -4.13
N PHE A 361 -10.80 7.69 -3.00
CA PHE A 361 -12.24 7.47 -2.83
C PHE A 361 -13.06 8.32 -3.81
N CYS A 362 -12.71 9.60 -4.02
CA CYS A 362 -13.34 10.42 -5.05
C CYS A 362 -13.13 9.87 -6.47
N GLN A 363 -11.95 9.32 -6.79
CA GLN A 363 -11.68 8.68 -8.09
C GLN A 363 -12.55 7.42 -8.28
N ALA A 364 -12.62 6.55 -7.28
CA ALA A 364 -13.49 5.36 -7.28
C ALA A 364 -14.99 5.71 -7.37
N ALA A 365 -15.38 6.87 -6.83
CA ALA A 365 -16.73 7.42 -6.93
C ALA A 365 -17.01 8.20 -8.24
N HIS A 366 -16.10 8.18 -9.21
CA HIS A 366 -16.15 8.94 -10.48
C HIS A 366 -16.25 10.47 -10.32
N ARG A 367 -15.72 11.01 -9.22
CA ARG A 367 -15.74 12.45 -8.84
C ARG A 367 -14.37 13.09 -8.99
N GLU A 368 -13.83 13.04 -10.21
CA GLU A 368 -12.45 13.44 -10.48
C GLU A 368 -12.12 14.90 -10.13
N ASN A 369 -13.08 15.82 -10.33
CA ASN A 369 -12.90 17.23 -9.94
C ASN A 369 -12.75 17.42 -8.43
N ASP A 370 -13.49 16.64 -7.63
CA ASP A 370 -13.30 16.61 -6.17
C ASP A 370 -11.96 15.97 -5.81
N ALA A 371 -11.55 14.89 -6.50
CA ALA A 371 -10.25 14.25 -6.28
C ALA A 371 -9.07 15.22 -6.50
N LEU A 372 -9.11 16.02 -7.57
CA LEU A 372 -8.13 17.09 -7.81
C LEU A 372 -8.14 18.16 -6.72
N ALA A 373 -9.31 18.54 -6.21
CA ALA A 373 -9.41 19.49 -5.11
C ALA A 373 -8.78 18.93 -3.81
N TRP A 374 -9.02 17.65 -3.50
CA TRP A 374 -8.38 16.95 -2.39
C TRP A 374 -6.85 16.86 -2.57
N TYR A 375 -6.36 16.46 -3.74
CA TYR A 375 -4.92 16.42 -4.00
C TYR A 375 -4.26 17.81 -3.86
N ARG A 376 -4.83 18.86 -4.45
CA ARG A 376 -4.30 20.23 -4.35
C ARG A 376 -4.23 20.71 -2.90
N ALA A 377 -5.32 20.55 -2.13
CA ALA A 377 -5.34 20.92 -0.72
C ALA A 377 -4.39 20.09 0.16
N GLY A 378 -4.15 18.82 -0.22
CA GLY A 378 -3.14 17.97 0.40
C GLY A 378 -1.70 18.36 0.06
N ILE A 379 -1.43 18.83 -1.16
CA ILE A 379 -0.12 19.36 -1.57
C ILE A 379 0.18 20.69 -0.88
N GLU A 380 -0.83 21.54 -0.71
CA GLU A 380 -0.76 22.79 0.07
C GLU A 380 -0.44 22.53 1.56
N ALA A 381 -1.09 21.52 2.15
CA ALA A 381 -0.80 21.08 3.51
C ALA A 381 0.60 20.43 3.64
N CYS A 382 0.94 19.52 2.73
CA CYS A 382 2.11 18.64 2.78
C CYS A 382 3.00 18.78 1.52
N PRO A 383 3.69 19.92 1.32
CA PRO A 383 4.45 20.19 0.09
C PRO A 383 5.56 19.18 -0.21
N TRP A 384 6.15 18.57 0.84
CA TRP A 384 7.14 17.49 0.79
C TRP A 384 6.60 16.15 0.25
N SER A 385 5.29 16.01 0.03
CA SER A 385 4.69 14.72 -0.29
C SER A 385 4.94 14.28 -1.73
N LEU A 386 5.95 13.41 -1.90
CA LEU A 386 6.18 12.62 -3.12
C LEU A 386 4.88 11.90 -3.56
N LEU A 387 4.19 11.24 -2.63
CA LEU A 387 2.96 10.48 -2.88
C LEU A 387 1.87 11.35 -3.53
N LEU A 388 1.53 12.50 -2.91
CA LEU A 388 0.44 13.34 -3.39
C LEU A 388 0.77 13.98 -4.72
N ARG A 389 1.99 14.47 -4.93
CA ARG A 389 2.39 15.12 -6.19
C ARG A 389 2.53 14.12 -7.34
N PHE A 390 3.05 12.91 -7.09
CA PHE A 390 3.07 11.85 -8.12
C PHE A 390 1.66 11.36 -8.49
N ALA A 391 0.77 11.21 -7.50
CA ALA A 391 -0.63 10.82 -7.75
C ALA A 391 -1.42 11.93 -8.47
N TYR A 392 -1.25 13.18 -8.06
CA TYR A 392 -1.84 14.36 -8.73
C TYR A 392 -1.37 14.48 -10.17
N ALA A 393 -0.07 14.29 -10.43
CA ALA A 393 0.47 14.29 -11.80
C ALA A 393 -0.16 13.19 -12.66
N GLU A 394 -0.28 11.95 -12.16
CA GLU A 394 -0.93 10.88 -12.93
C GLU A 394 -2.44 11.10 -13.16
N LEU A 395 -3.16 11.72 -12.22
CA LEU A 395 -4.56 12.14 -12.44
C LEU A 395 -4.64 13.28 -13.47
N CYS A 396 -3.75 14.28 -13.41
CA CYS A 396 -3.67 15.33 -14.43
C CYS A 396 -3.35 14.73 -15.81
N ARG A 397 -2.48 13.71 -15.89
CA ARG A 397 -2.20 12.98 -17.13
C ARG A 397 -3.43 12.24 -17.65
N ALA A 398 -4.21 11.60 -16.78
CA ALA A 398 -5.45 10.92 -17.18
C ALA A 398 -6.47 11.89 -17.79
N GLN A 399 -6.55 13.12 -17.27
CA GLN A 399 -7.40 14.21 -17.81
C GLN A 399 -6.77 15.00 -18.97
N GLY A 400 -5.57 14.68 -19.44
CA GLY A 400 -4.86 15.45 -20.47
C GLY A 400 -4.29 16.81 -20.02
N ARG A 401 -4.32 17.11 -18.72
CA ARG A 401 -3.91 18.39 -18.10
C ARG A 401 -2.40 18.43 -17.81
N TYR A 402 -1.60 18.12 -18.83
CA TYR A 402 -0.16 17.86 -18.66
C TYR A 402 0.62 19.04 -18.06
N ALA A 403 0.24 20.28 -18.38
CA ALA A 403 0.85 21.49 -17.85
C ALA A 403 0.70 21.65 -16.32
N GLU A 404 -0.37 21.12 -15.72
CA GLU A 404 -0.55 21.14 -14.26
C GLU A 404 0.26 20.04 -13.58
N GLY A 405 0.41 18.89 -14.25
CA GLY A 405 1.28 17.81 -13.78
C GLY A 405 2.77 18.18 -13.84
N THR A 406 3.22 18.86 -14.90
CA THR A 406 4.61 19.39 -14.97
C THR A 406 4.86 20.45 -13.90
N ALA A 407 3.98 21.46 -13.77
CA ALA A 407 4.12 22.51 -12.76
C ALA A 407 4.19 21.94 -11.32
N SER A 408 3.32 20.99 -10.98
CA SER A 408 3.32 20.35 -9.64
C SER A 408 4.58 19.51 -9.37
N LEU A 409 5.27 19.03 -10.41
CA LEU A 409 6.56 18.32 -10.30
C LEU A 409 7.75 19.29 -10.29
N ASP A 410 7.68 20.40 -11.01
CA ASP A 410 8.68 21.49 -10.95
C ASP A 410 8.74 22.14 -9.56
N GLU A 411 7.57 22.39 -8.95
CA GLU A 411 7.49 22.80 -7.53
C GLU A 411 8.16 21.79 -6.58
N LEU A 412 7.99 20.47 -6.84
CA LEU A 412 8.59 19.43 -5.99
C LEU A 412 10.11 19.41 -6.11
N VAL A 413 10.62 19.53 -7.35
CA VAL A 413 12.06 19.65 -7.61
C VAL A 413 12.63 20.86 -6.86
N ALA A 414 11.98 22.03 -6.97
CA ALA A 414 12.43 23.23 -6.28
C ALA A 414 12.40 23.09 -4.75
N TYR A 415 11.33 22.49 -4.20
CA TYR A 415 11.20 22.23 -2.76
C TYR A 415 12.30 21.29 -2.25
N ILE A 416 12.50 20.14 -2.89
CA ILE A 416 13.52 19.15 -2.49
C ILE A 416 14.95 19.72 -2.64
N GLN A 417 15.22 20.49 -3.70
CA GLN A 417 16.50 21.16 -3.88
C GLN A 417 16.76 22.15 -2.73
N HIS A 418 15.76 22.94 -2.33
CA HIS A 418 15.88 23.89 -1.22
C HIS A 418 16.12 23.19 0.13
N GLU A 419 15.36 22.14 0.45
CA GLU A 419 15.51 21.34 1.68
C GLU A 419 16.89 20.67 1.79
N LEU A 420 17.47 20.25 0.65
CA LEU A 420 18.81 19.67 0.56
C LEU A 420 19.91 20.73 0.63
N ASP A 421 19.74 21.88 -0.04
CA ASP A 421 20.65 23.04 0.06
C ASP A 421 20.71 23.60 1.49
N LEU A 422 19.58 23.59 2.21
CA LEU A 422 19.49 23.99 3.62
C LEU A 422 20.32 23.08 4.52
N ARG A 423 20.21 21.75 4.36
CA ARG A 423 20.96 20.75 5.14
C ARG A 423 22.45 20.75 4.84
N LEU A 424 22.80 20.82 3.55
CA LEU A 424 24.18 21.03 3.13
C LEU A 424 24.71 22.39 3.62
N GLY A 425 23.85 23.40 3.77
CA GLY A 425 24.15 24.67 4.41
C GLY A 425 24.48 24.51 5.89
N ALA A 426 23.61 23.85 6.67
CA ALA A 426 23.81 23.59 8.09
C ALA A 426 25.09 22.78 8.37
N LEU A 427 25.40 21.76 7.56
CA LEU A 427 26.65 21.00 7.67
C LEU A 427 27.88 21.89 7.40
N ARG A 428 27.81 22.81 6.43
CA ARG A 428 28.88 23.79 6.16
C ARG A 428 29.00 24.84 7.28
N GLU A 429 27.89 25.33 7.85
CA GLU A 429 27.90 26.22 9.02
C GLU A 429 28.55 25.51 10.24
N ALA A 430 28.23 24.24 10.48
CA ALA A 430 28.81 23.45 11.57
C ALA A 430 30.31 23.15 11.35
N GLN A 431 30.73 22.81 10.13
CA GLN A 431 32.14 22.60 9.79
C GLN A 431 32.94 23.91 9.91
N ALA A 432 32.39 25.04 9.45
CA ALA A 432 33.01 26.36 9.60
C ALA A 432 33.19 26.77 11.07
N HIS A 433 32.25 26.41 11.96
CA HIS A 433 32.41 26.64 13.41
C HIS A 433 33.60 25.84 14.00
N VAL A 434 33.83 24.61 13.51
CA VAL A 434 35.02 23.83 13.91
C VAL A 434 36.30 24.48 13.37
N ASP A 435 36.30 24.99 12.14
CA ASP A 435 37.44 25.74 11.60
C ASP A 435 37.71 27.05 12.36
N GLU A 436 36.67 27.79 12.77
CA GLU A 436 36.81 29.01 13.58
C GLU A 436 37.37 28.73 14.98
N GLU A 437 36.94 27.65 15.64
CA GLU A 437 37.53 27.17 16.90
C GLU A 437 39.02 26.82 16.73
N VAL A 438 39.34 26.07 15.68
CA VAL A 438 40.70 25.57 15.40
C VAL A 438 41.64 26.71 15.03
N ASP A 439 41.21 27.67 14.23
CA ASP A 439 42.01 28.85 13.93
C ASP A 439 42.17 29.77 15.16
N ALA A 440 41.18 29.82 16.05
CA ALA A 440 41.31 30.56 17.32
C ALA A 440 42.36 29.91 18.24
N GLU A 441 42.39 28.59 18.34
CA GLU A 441 43.39 27.88 19.15
C GLU A 441 44.78 27.87 18.49
N ARG A 442 44.88 27.71 17.17
CA ARG A 442 46.14 27.88 16.43
C ARG A 442 46.75 29.26 16.66
N ARG A 443 45.92 30.32 16.69
CA ARG A 443 46.35 31.69 17.02
C ARG A 443 46.88 31.82 18.46
N ARG A 444 46.36 31.06 19.44
CA ARG A 444 46.90 31.00 20.80
C ARG A 444 48.25 30.29 20.86
N ILE A 445 48.35 29.09 20.26
CA ILE A 445 49.59 28.31 20.16
C ILE A 445 50.69 29.14 19.49
N GLN A 446 50.37 29.87 18.42
CA GLN A 446 51.33 30.73 17.72
C GLN A 446 51.76 31.95 18.56
N GLN A 447 50.87 32.53 19.37
CA GLN A 447 51.23 33.60 20.32
C GLN A 447 52.12 33.07 21.46
N GLN A 448 51.84 31.89 21.99
CA GLN A 448 52.69 31.25 23.01
C GLN A 448 54.09 30.94 22.47
N ARG A 449 54.18 30.44 21.23
CA ARG A 449 55.46 30.23 20.52
C ARG A 449 56.24 31.53 20.25
N GLN A 450 55.58 32.69 20.21
CA GLN A 450 56.22 34.02 20.09
C GLN A 450 56.62 34.62 21.45
N GLN A 451 56.24 34.00 22.56
CA GLN A 451 56.60 34.41 23.92
C GLN A 451 57.73 33.55 24.52
N LEU A 452 57.97 32.36 23.96
CA LEU A 452 59.17 31.56 24.20
C LEU A 452 60.40 32.21 23.57
N GLY A 453 61.57 31.90 24.13
CA GLY A 453 62.79 32.69 23.94
C GLY A 453 63.69 32.20 22.81
N THR A 454 64.99 32.34 23.05
CA THR A 454 66.05 31.73 22.25
C THR A 454 67.11 31.11 23.16
N ASP A 455 66.66 30.46 24.24
CA ASP A 455 67.50 29.71 25.17
C ASP A 455 67.54 28.22 24.77
N GLU A 456 68.56 27.47 25.19
CA GLU A 456 68.79 26.10 24.72
C GLU A 456 67.72 25.08 25.18
N ASP A 457 66.88 25.45 26.15
CA ASP A 457 65.74 24.67 26.68
C ASP A 457 64.43 24.89 25.89
N ASP A 458 64.37 25.91 25.02
CA ASP A 458 63.18 26.20 24.18
C ASP A 458 62.97 25.14 23.07
N GLY A 459 63.99 24.31 22.79
CA GLY A 459 63.97 23.32 21.71
C GLY A 459 62.88 22.26 21.85
N ASP A 460 62.77 21.64 23.03
CA ASP A 460 61.77 20.60 23.30
C ASP A 460 60.35 21.20 23.38
N GLN A 461 60.21 22.41 23.95
CA GLN A 461 58.93 23.12 24.01
C GLN A 461 58.44 23.55 22.62
N ALA A 462 59.34 23.94 21.71
CA ALA A 462 59.01 24.22 20.32
C ALA A 462 58.57 22.97 19.54
N VAL A 463 59.09 21.78 19.89
CA VAL A 463 58.62 20.49 19.35
C VAL A 463 57.24 20.15 19.92
N GLU A 464 57.02 20.29 21.23
CA GLU A 464 55.73 20.00 21.88
C GLU A 464 54.59 20.87 21.31
N LEU A 465 54.83 22.17 21.08
CA LEU A 465 53.86 23.07 20.43
C LEU A 465 53.58 22.67 18.97
N ALA A 466 54.58 22.17 18.24
CA ALA A 466 54.41 21.68 16.86
C ALA A 466 53.76 20.28 16.79
N ASP A 467 53.82 19.49 17.86
CA ASP A 467 53.04 18.26 18.06
C ASP A 467 51.58 18.60 18.41
N ALA A 468 51.36 19.59 19.28
CA ALA A 468 50.03 20.09 19.64
C ALA A 468 49.27 20.67 18.43
N GLU A 469 49.93 21.45 17.56
CA GLU A 469 49.32 21.96 16.33
C GLU A 469 48.91 20.84 15.35
N ARG A 470 49.64 19.71 15.32
CA ARG A 470 49.27 18.53 14.53
C ARG A 470 48.09 17.77 15.14
N ARG A 471 48.11 17.52 16.45
CA ARG A 471 46.98 16.88 17.17
C ARG A 471 45.70 17.69 17.03
N LEU A 472 45.77 19.02 17.15
CA LEU A 472 44.64 19.93 16.91
C LEU A 472 44.04 19.76 15.51
N HIS A 473 44.88 19.57 14.48
CA HIS A 473 44.40 19.34 13.11
C HIS A 473 43.78 17.95 12.92
N GLU A 474 44.37 16.90 13.49
CA GLU A 474 43.83 15.54 13.46
C GLU A 474 42.48 15.44 14.24
N GLU A 475 42.37 16.13 15.36
CA GLU A 475 41.12 16.28 16.13
C GLU A 475 40.08 17.11 15.36
N ALA A 476 40.49 18.17 14.65
CA ALA A 476 39.61 18.97 13.81
C ALA A 476 39.00 18.14 12.66
N GLU A 477 39.83 17.43 11.90
CA GLU A 477 39.35 16.61 10.78
C GLU A 477 38.51 15.44 11.27
N THR A 478 38.88 14.77 12.37
CA THR A 478 38.04 13.70 12.96
C THR A 478 36.78 14.22 13.66
N ARG A 479 36.64 15.52 13.93
CA ARG A 479 35.35 16.16 14.28
C ARG A 479 34.53 16.43 13.02
N LYS A 480 35.14 16.95 11.95
CA LYS A 480 34.47 17.21 10.66
C LYS A 480 33.95 15.94 9.99
N THR A 481 34.69 14.83 10.04
CA THR A 481 34.20 13.54 9.49
C THR A 481 33.01 13.02 10.27
N LYS A 482 33.04 13.05 11.62
CA LYS A 482 31.90 12.67 12.46
C LYS A 482 30.66 13.51 12.17
N LEU A 483 30.79 14.84 12.09
CA LEU A 483 29.67 15.72 11.71
C LEU A 483 29.12 15.39 10.31
N ALA A 484 29.99 15.01 9.37
CA ALA A 484 29.57 14.59 8.04
C ALA A 484 28.93 13.19 8.02
N GLU A 485 29.40 12.24 8.84
CA GLU A 485 28.86 10.89 9.02
C GLU A 485 27.50 10.90 9.74
N GLU A 486 27.34 11.77 10.74
CA GLU A 486 26.07 12.01 11.43
C GLU A 486 25.04 12.64 10.48
N SER A 487 25.47 13.57 9.62
CA SER A 487 24.59 14.28 8.68
C SER A 487 24.36 13.54 7.36
N SER A 488 25.22 12.59 6.97
CA SER A 488 25.17 11.96 5.64
C SER A 488 23.89 11.17 5.42
N THR A 489 23.40 10.49 6.45
CA THR A 489 22.16 9.70 6.40
C THR A 489 20.96 10.52 5.90
N GLU A 490 20.63 11.63 6.58
CA GLU A 490 19.55 12.53 6.14
C GLU A 490 19.85 13.16 4.77
N ILE A 491 21.09 13.61 4.54
CA ILE A 491 21.51 14.22 3.27
C ILE A 491 21.32 13.25 2.09
N ASP A 492 21.62 11.96 2.27
CA ASP A 492 21.50 10.93 1.24
C ASP A 492 20.05 10.50 1.01
N GLU A 493 19.21 10.44 2.06
CA GLU A 493 17.75 10.29 1.91
C GLU A 493 17.15 11.42 1.04
N TRP A 494 17.58 12.67 1.24
CA TRP A 494 17.12 13.79 0.40
C TRP A 494 17.68 13.74 -1.03
N LYS A 495 18.91 13.24 -1.25
CA LYS A 495 19.43 12.96 -2.60
C LYS A 495 18.62 11.86 -3.30
N GLU A 496 18.24 10.79 -2.61
CA GLU A 496 17.37 9.75 -3.16
C GLU A 496 15.97 10.30 -3.50
N CYS A 497 15.39 11.15 -2.65
CA CYS A 497 14.13 11.84 -2.94
C CYS A 497 14.23 12.74 -4.19
N ALA A 498 15.35 13.47 -4.35
CA ALA A 498 15.62 14.28 -5.54
C ALA A 498 15.74 13.42 -6.80
N ALA A 499 16.50 12.32 -6.73
CA ALA A 499 16.67 11.37 -7.83
C ALA A 499 15.35 10.72 -8.23
N GLN A 500 14.58 10.21 -7.26
CA GLN A 500 13.26 9.62 -7.49
C GLN A 500 12.30 10.62 -8.14
N THR A 501 12.31 11.88 -7.70
CA THR A 501 11.49 12.96 -8.28
C THR A 501 11.85 13.22 -9.74
N TRP A 502 13.14 13.37 -10.07
CA TRP A 502 13.57 13.53 -11.47
C TRP A 502 13.23 12.31 -12.34
N ILE A 503 13.37 11.10 -11.81
CA ILE A 503 12.99 9.85 -12.49
C ILE A 503 11.48 9.84 -12.76
N LYS A 504 10.64 10.20 -11.79
CA LYS A 504 9.18 10.26 -11.95
C LYS A 504 8.75 11.37 -12.89
N TYR A 505 9.43 12.51 -12.90
CA TYR A 505 9.18 13.60 -13.84
C TYR A 505 9.52 13.17 -15.29
N MET A 506 10.69 12.55 -15.53
CA MET A 506 11.01 11.97 -16.84
C MET A 506 9.99 10.91 -17.27
N GLN A 507 9.56 10.02 -16.36
CA GLN A 507 8.54 9.00 -16.64
C GLN A 507 7.17 9.62 -16.99
N PHE A 508 6.75 10.69 -16.30
CA PHE A 508 5.52 11.43 -16.56
C PHE A 508 5.56 12.09 -17.94
N VAL A 509 6.60 12.88 -18.25
CA VAL A 509 6.73 13.55 -19.56
C VAL A 509 6.86 12.54 -20.69
N ARG A 510 7.54 11.41 -20.48
CA ARG A 510 7.60 10.30 -21.46
C ARG A 510 6.23 9.68 -21.74
N ARG A 511 5.30 9.68 -20.77
CA ARG A 511 3.91 9.22 -20.94
C ARG A 511 2.98 10.29 -21.53
N ALA A 512 3.25 11.58 -21.32
CA ALA A 512 2.42 12.69 -21.79
C ALA A 512 2.81 13.19 -23.20
N GLU A 513 4.09 13.45 -23.44
CA GLU A 513 4.61 14.17 -24.62
C GLU A 513 5.67 13.37 -25.40
N GLY A 514 6.11 12.24 -24.85
CA GLY A 514 7.06 11.33 -25.48
C GLY A 514 8.54 11.68 -25.25
N ILE A 515 9.42 11.06 -26.03
CA ILE A 515 10.86 11.01 -25.71
C ILE A 515 11.60 12.34 -25.94
N ARG A 516 11.16 13.20 -26.88
CA ARG A 516 11.86 14.46 -27.18
C ARG A 516 11.81 15.44 -25.99
N PRO A 517 10.67 15.74 -25.35
CA PRO A 517 10.64 16.56 -24.14
C PRO A 517 11.28 15.85 -22.93
N THR A 518 11.18 14.51 -22.85
CA THR A 518 11.88 13.72 -21.80
C THR A 518 13.40 13.99 -21.79
N ARG A 519 14.03 14.09 -22.97
CA ARG A 519 15.46 14.46 -23.10
C ARG A 519 15.75 15.89 -22.63
N GLN A 520 14.77 16.81 -22.69
CA GLN A 520 14.91 18.16 -22.11
C GLN A 520 14.84 18.11 -20.58
N VAL A 521 13.91 17.35 -20.00
CA VAL A 521 13.83 17.11 -18.55
C VAL A 521 15.12 16.46 -18.03
N PHE A 522 15.65 15.44 -18.73
CA PHE A 522 16.96 14.86 -18.41
C PHE A 522 18.09 15.91 -18.50
N GLY A 523 18.07 16.76 -19.52
CA GLY A 523 19.01 17.88 -19.66
C GLY A 523 18.92 18.91 -18.53
N ARG A 524 17.73 19.13 -17.94
CA ARG A 524 17.54 19.94 -16.73
C ARG A 524 18.08 19.21 -15.49
N ALA A 525 17.68 17.96 -15.29
CA ALA A 525 18.12 17.12 -14.17
C ALA A 525 19.65 17.05 -14.07
N ARG A 526 20.33 16.82 -15.21
CA ARG A 526 21.80 16.81 -15.31
C ARG A 526 22.51 18.12 -14.97
N ARG A 527 21.78 19.24 -14.85
CA ARG A 527 22.29 20.55 -14.41
C ARG A 527 21.84 20.91 -12.98
N SER A 528 21.06 20.05 -12.33
CA SER A 528 20.84 20.13 -10.88
C SER A 528 22.16 19.87 -10.16
N PRO A 529 22.56 20.67 -9.15
CA PRO A 529 23.76 20.41 -8.36
C PRO A 529 23.75 18.99 -7.77
N HIS A 530 22.59 18.57 -7.26
CA HIS A 530 22.39 17.30 -6.56
C HIS A 530 21.84 16.19 -7.46
N CYS A 531 22.32 16.09 -8.71
CA CYS A 531 21.90 15.03 -9.63
C CYS A 531 22.60 13.71 -9.30
N ALA A 532 21.84 12.67 -8.92
CA ALA A 532 22.40 11.34 -8.64
C ALA A 532 22.45 10.42 -9.90
N TRP A 533 23.23 9.34 -9.83
CA TRP A 533 23.51 8.45 -10.98
C TRP A 533 22.28 7.65 -11.44
N GLN A 534 21.33 7.35 -10.56
CA GLN A 534 20.08 6.64 -10.85
C GLN A 534 19.23 7.40 -11.89
N VAL A 535 19.39 8.73 -11.99
CA VAL A 535 18.74 9.55 -13.02
C VAL A 535 19.30 9.24 -14.42
N TYR A 536 20.59 8.93 -14.53
CA TYR A 536 21.22 8.52 -15.79
C TYR A 536 20.82 7.08 -16.17
N GLU A 537 20.82 6.14 -15.22
CA GLU A 537 20.31 4.78 -15.42
C GLU A 537 18.86 4.81 -15.94
N ALA A 538 17.98 5.53 -15.25
CA ALA A 538 16.57 5.63 -15.64
C ALA A 538 16.39 6.28 -17.01
N ASN A 539 17.24 7.26 -17.40
CA ASN A 539 17.20 7.81 -18.75
C ASN A 539 17.68 6.78 -19.80
N ALA A 540 18.79 6.08 -19.55
CA ALA A 540 19.30 5.06 -20.45
C ALA A 540 18.29 3.93 -20.68
N LEU A 541 17.63 3.45 -19.61
CA LEU A 541 16.58 2.43 -19.69
C LEU A 541 15.31 2.96 -20.37
N LEU A 542 14.95 4.24 -20.20
CA LEU A 542 13.84 4.86 -20.96
C LEU A 542 14.16 4.92 -22.46
N GLU A 543 15.36 5.32 -22.87
CA GLU A 543 15.77 5.31 -24.28
C GLU A 543 15.78 3.87 -24.84
N TYR A 544 16.41 2.91 -24.14
CA TYR A 544 16.45 1.51 -24.56
C TYR A 544 15.05 0.89 -24.71
N HIS A 545 14.21 0.94 -23.67
CA HIS A 545 12.91 0.29 -23.71
C HIS A 545 11.87 1.03 -24.57
N CYS A 546 11.95 2.37 -24.69
CA CYS A 546 10.92 3.17 -25.35
C CYS A 546 11.30 3.61 -26.78
N SER A 547 12.56 3.96 -27.05
CA SER A 547 13.01 4.34 -28.40
C SER A 547 13.73 3.22 -29.14
N LYS A 548 14.07 2.10 -28.47
CA LYS A 548 14.77 0.93 -29.03
C LYS A 548 16.18 1.21 -29.54
N GLU A 549 16.84 2.22 -28.97
CA GLU A 549 18.18 2.68 -29.36
C GLU A 549 19.23 2.29 -28.30
N PRO A 550 19.78 1.04 -28.33
CA PRO A 550 20.80 0.62 -27.36
C PRO A 550 22.05 1.51 -27.43
N GLY A 551 22.45 1.93 -28.63
CA GLY A 551 23.59 2.84 -28.83
C GLY A 551 23.39 4.27 -28.30
N ILE A 552 22.18 4.65 -27.88
CA ILE A 552 21.94 5.87 -27.09
C ILE A 552 22.09 5.54 -25.60
N ALA A 553 21.48 4.45 -25.12
CA ALA A 553 21.59 4.00 -23.73
C ALA A 553 23.05 3.78 -23.28
N THR A 554 23.86 3.08 -24.08
CA THR A 554 25.31 2.91 -23.82
C THR A 554 26.05 4.25 -23.69
N LYS A 555 25.70 5.26 -24.50
CA LYS A 555 26.30 6.61 -24.42
C LYS A 555 25.87 7.36 -23.15
N VAL A 556 24.66 7.13 -22.66
CA VAL A 556 24.18 7.70 -21.38
C VAL A 556 24.89 7.03 -20.20
N PHE A 557 25.12 5.72 -20.24
CA PHE A 557 25.90 5.02 -19.21
C PHE A 557 27.40 5.39 -19.22
N GLU A 558 28.06 5.47 -20.37
CA GLU A 558 29.46 5.98 -20.43
C GLU A 558 29.58 7.43 -19.92
N LEU A 559 28.55 8.26 -20.14
CA LEU A 559 28.49 9.61 -19.58
C LEU A 559 28.28 9.61 -18.06
N ALA A 560 27.49 8.66 -17.54
CA ALA A 560 27.33 8.45 -16.11
C ALA A 560 28.66 8.03 -15.47
N LEU A 561 29.37 7.04 -16.04
CA LEU A 561 30.67 6.58 -15.53
C LEU A 561 31.75 7.69 -15.51
N ARG A 562 31.71 8.64 -16.46
CA ARG A 562 32.61 9.81 -16.44
C ARG A 562 32.35 10.79 -15.29
N THR A 563 31.17 10.69 -14.66
CA THR A 563 30.71 11.63 -13.62
C THR A 563 30.67 10.95 -12.24
N PHE A 564 30.29 9.68 -12.20
CA PHE A 564 30.06 8.87 -10.99
C PHE A 564 30.83 7.53 -11.04
N GLY A 565 31.97 7.46 -11.74
CA GLY A 565 32.74 6.22 -11.89
C GLY A 565 33.29 5.62 -10.59
N ALA A 566 33.22 6.37 -9.48
CA ALA A 566 33.51 5.88 -8.13
C ALA A 566 32.38 4.99 -7.55
N GLU A 567 31.16 5.06 -8.10
CA GLU A 567 29.97 4.39 -7.57
C GLU A 567 29.86 2.93 -8.07
N GLU A 568 30.19 1.96 -7.23
CA GLU A 568 30.17 0.54 -7.60
C GLU A 568 28.80 0.04 -8.06
N GLN A 569 27.70 0.60 -7.53
CA GLN A 569 26.34 0.24 -7.92
C GLN A 569 26.00 0.66 -9.36
N LEU A 570 26.49 1.82 -9.82
CA LEU A 570 26.33 2.26 -11.21
C LEU A 570 27.04 1.30 -12.17
N VAL A 571 28.24 0.85 -11.80
CA VAL A 571 29.00 -0.14 -12.60
C VAL A 571 28.23 -1.46 -12.70
N VAL A 572 27.72 -1.98 -11.59
CA VAL A 572 26.88 -3.19 -11.56
C VAL A 572 25.66 -3.05 -12.47
N ARG A 573 24.94 -1.92 -12.42
CA ARG A 573 23.76 -1.66 -13.28
C ARG A 573 24.09 -1.51 -14.76
N TYR A 574 25.25 -0.95 -15.08
CA TYR A 574 25.69 -0.87 -16.47
C TYR A 574 26.17 -2.22 -17.01
N LEU A 575 26.81 -3.06 -16.18
CA LEU A 575 27.12 -4.45 -16.53
C LEU A 575 25.83 -5.28 -16.72
N ASP A 576 24.82 -5.13 -15.84
CA ASP A 576 23.47 -5.70 -16.04
C ASP A 576 22.90 -5.32 -17.42
N PHE A 577 22.97 -4.03 -17.77
CA PHE A 577 22.49 -3.54 -19.07
C PHE A 577 23.26 -4.14 -20.26
N LEU A 578 24.60 -4.09 -20.26
CA LEU A 578 25.43 -4.60 -21.36
C LEU A 578 25.25 -6.12 -21.56
N ILE A 579 25.17 -6.88 -20.46
CA ILE A 579 24.87 -8.31 -20.49
C ILE A 579 23.45 -8.54 -21.04
N SER A 580 22.47 -7.70 -20.70
CA SER A 580 21.08 -7.84 -21.21
C SER A 580 20.91 -7.57 -22.71
N ILE A 581 21.91 -6.96 -23.36
CA ILE A 581 21.96 -6.74 -24.81
C ILE A 581 23.00 -7.64 -25.52
N ASN A 582 23.60 -8.61 -24.80
CA ASN A 582 24.69 -9.48 -25.25
C ASN A 582 25.91 -8.72 -25.82
N ASP A 583 26.28 -7.58 -25.22
CA ASP A 583 27.48 -6.82 -25.56
C ASP A 583 28.65 -7.22 -24.64
N ASP A 584 29.05 -8.49 -24.74
CA ASP A 584 30.06 -9.12 -23.89
C ASP A 584 31.45 -8.45 -24.00
N THR A 585 31.71 -7.78 -25.14
CA THR A 585 32.96 -7.07 -25.41
C THR A 585 33.02 -5.78 -24.61
N ASN A 586 31.99 -4.92 -24.69
CA ASN A 586 31.96 -3.72 -23.85
C ASN A 586 31.74 -4.06 -22.38
N ALA A 587 30.98 -5.11 -22.04
CA ALA A 587 30.79 -5.54 -20.66
C ALA A 587 32.13 -5.92 -20.00
N ARG A 588 32.95 -6.74 -20.68
CA ARG A 588 34.30 -7.08 -20.19
C ARG A 588 35.22 -5.86 -20.14
N ALA A 589 35.17 -4.97 -21.13
CA ALA A 589 35.97 -3.73 -21.12
C ALA A 589 35.59 -2.78 -19.96
N VAL A 590 34.31 -2.68 -19.60
CA VAL A 590 33.84 -1.91 -18.44
C VAL A 590 34.33 -2.54 -17.14
N PHE A 591 34.20 -3.87 -17.00
CA PHE A 591 34.67 -4.62 -15.84
C PHE A 591 36.17 -4.39 -15.57
N GLU A 592 37.03 -4.62 -16.55
CA GLU A 592 38.49 -4.48 -16.40
C GLU A 592 38.90 -3.04 -16.05
N ARG A 593 38.27 -2.04 -16.70
CA ARG A 593 38.50 -0.62 -16.45
C ARG A 593 38.13 -0.20 -15.02
N THR A 594 36.99 -0.68 -14.51
CA THR A 594 36.45 -0.24 -13.22
C THR A 594 37.13 -0.94 -12.05
N VAL A 595 37.34 -2.25 -12.13
CA VAL A 595 38.06 -3.04 -11.11
C VAL A 595 39.48 -2.54 -10.90
N SER A 596 40.16 -2.09 -11.96
CA SER A 596 41.51 -1.51 -11.87
C SER A 596 41.56 -0.09 -11.30
N SER A 597 40.40 0.55 -11.09
CA SER A 597 40.28 1.96 -10.63
C SER A 597 39.74 2.13 -9.21
N LEU A 598 39.14 1.08 -8.63
CA LEU A 598 38.50 1.08 -7.32
C LEU A 598 39.32 0.29 -6.28
N PRO A 599 39.29 0.66 -4.99
CA PRO A 599 39.84 -0.17 -3.92
C PRO A 599 39.19 -1.56 -3.91
N PRO A 600 39.92 -2.66 -3.57
CA PRO A 600 39.39 -4.02 -3.63
C PRO A 600 38.07 -4.22 -2.88
N GLU A 601 37.90 -3.59 -1.72
CA GLU A 601 36.68 -3.67 -0.90
C GLU A 601 35.44 -3.11 -1.63
N ARG A 602 35.58 -1.97 -2.32
CA ARG A 602 34.50 -1.39 -3.15
C ARG A 602 34.34 -2.11 -4.50
N ALA A 603 35.41 -2.69 -5.05
CA ALA A 603 35.35 -3.50 -6.27
C ALA A 603 34.56 -4.81 -6.07
N ARG A 604 34.61 -5.39 -4.86
CA ARG A 604 33.47 -6.03 -4.17
C ARG A 604 32.31 -6.57 -5.05
N PRO A 605 31.19 -5.81 -5.15
CA PRO A 605 30.00 -6.19 -5.92
C PRO A 605 30.23 -6.39 -7.43
N ILE A 606 31.18 -5.67 -8.02
CA ILE A 606 31.50 -5.76 -9.46
C ILE A 606 32.12 -7.12 -9.77
N TRP A 607 33.02 -7.60 -8.91
CA TRP A 607 33.57 -8.97 -8.99
C TRP A 607 32.47 -10.02 -8.85
N ASN A 608 31.62 -9.93 -7.82
CA ASN A 608 30.52 -10.88 -7.60
C ASN A 608 29.61 -10.97 -8.84
N ARG A 609 29.23 -9.81 -9.41
CA ARG A 609 28.31 -9.76 -10.56
C ARG A 609 28.94 -10.28 -11.85
N TRP A 610 30.22 -10.05 -12.08
CA TRP A 610 30.94 -10.61 -13.22
C TRP A 610 31.14 -12.12 -13.07
N ALA A 611 31.44 -12.60 -11.86
CA ALA A 611 31.56 -14.02 -11.57
C ALA A 611 30.24 -14.79 -11.79
N GLU A 612 29.08 -14.23 -11.42
CA GLU A 612 27.79 -14.86 -11.72
C GLU A 612 27.58 -15.06 -13.23
N TYR A 613 27.96 -14.07 -14.05
CA TYR A 613 27.89 -14.15 -15.51
C TYR A 613 28.87 -15.18 -16.07
N GLU A 614 30.16 -15.08 -15.73
CA GLU A 614 31.21 -15.91 -16.32
C GLU A 614 31.09 -17.38 -15.86
N ASN A 615 30.58 -17.66 -14.65
CA ASN A 615 30.23 -19.01 -14.21
C ASN A 615 28.97 -19.58 -14.89
N SER A 616 28.05 -18.72 -15.35
CA SER A 616 26.80 -19.14 -16.02
C SER A 616 26.95 -19.34 -17.52
N TYR A 617 27.82 -18.57 -18.17
CA TYR A 617 27.90 -18.44 -19.64
C TYR A 617 29.33 -18.49 -20.21
N GLY A 618 30.36 -18.34 -19.38
CA GLY A 618 31.76 -18.36 -19.79
C GLY A 618 32.30 -19.78 -20.01
N ASP A 619 33.48 -19.86 -20.64
CA ASP A 619 34.17 -21.13 -20.84
C ASP A 619 35.06 -21.50 -19.63
N THR A 620 35.47 -22.76 -19.53
CA THR A 620 36.33 -23.25 -18.44
C THR A 620 37.64 -22.46 -18.33
N SER A 621 38.20 -21.93 -19.43
CA SER A 621 39.40 -21.10 -19.38
C SER A 621 39.13 -19.70 -18.85
N ALA A 622 38.00 -19.06 -19.16
CA ALA A 622 37.58 -17.79 -18.56
C ALA A 622 37.33 -17.96 -17.05
N ILE A 623 36.58 -18.99 -16.65
CA ILE A 623 36.29 -19.30 -15.24
C ILE A 623 37.60 -19.49 -14.46
N THR A 624 38.51 -20.34 -14.94
CA THR A 624 39.79 -20.60 -14.24
C THR A 624 40.66 -19.34 -14.12
N ARG A 625 40.66 -18.48 -15.14
CA ARG A 625 41.38 -17.18 -15.11
C ARG A 625 40.72 -16.19 -14.15
N LEU A 626 39.40 -16.22 -14.01
CA LEU A 626 38.66 -15.37 -13.07
C LEU A 626 38.87 -15.83 -11.62
N GLU A 627 38.79 -17.14 -11.37
CA GLU A 627 39.05 -17.74 -10.04
C GLU A 627 40.45 -17.41 -9.53
N ALA A 628 41.48 -17.50 -10.39
CA ALA A 628 42.84 -17.13 -10.03
C ALA A 628 42.95 -15.65 -9.61
N ARG A 629 42.44 -14.73 -10.45
CA ARG A 629 42.48 -13.29 -10.15
C ARG A 629 41.65 -12.89 -8.93
N LEU A 630 40.53 -13.57 -8.68
CA LEU A 630 39.68 -13.34 -7.52
C LEU A 630 40.37 -13.84 -6.24
N HIS A 631 41.12 -14.94 -6.30
CA HIS A 631 41.99 -15.37 -5.20
C HIS A 631 43.13 -14.38 -4.94
N ASP A 632 43.79 -13.87 -5.99
CA ASP A 632 44.84 -12.85 -5.86
C ASP A 632 44.31 -11.54 -5.27
N ALA A 633 43.08 -11.13 -5.63
CA ALA A 633 42.41 -9.93 -5.13
C ALA A 633 41.86 -10.08 -3.70
N TYR A 634 41.45 -11.29 -3.29
CA TYR A 634 40.91 -11.59 -1.96
C TYR A 634 41.55 -12.85 -1.32
N PRO A 635 42.86 -12.82 -0.95
CA PRO A 635 43.57 -14.02 -0.50
C PRO A 635 43.02 -14.70 0.76
N ASN A 636 42.29 -13.93 1.58
CA ASN A 636 41.69 -14.37 2.85
C ASN A 636 40.31 -15.04 2.69
N GLU A 637 39.79 -15.19 1.47
CA GLU A 637 38.45 -15.74 1.25
C GLU A 637 38.34 -17.24 1.52
N SER A 638 37.22 -17.65 2.12
CA SER A 638 36.92 -19.06 2.37
C SER A 638 36.71 -19.81 1.06
N LYS A 639 37.57 -20.79 0.77
CA LYS A 639 37.46 -21.68 -0.41
C LYS A 639 36.10 -22.39 -0.51
N VAL A 640 35.41 -22.59 0.61
CA VAL A 640 34.07 -23.21 0.64
C VAL A 640 32.98 -22.18 0.29
N GLU A 641 33.15 -20.91 0.66
CA GLU A 641 32.21 -19.85 0.26
C GLU A 641 32.37 -19.49 -1.22
N ALA A 642 33.60 -19.38 -1.72
CA ALA A 642 33.86 -19.19 -3.15
C ALA A 642 33.30 -20.35 -4.01
N ALA A 643 33.44 -21.60 -3.54
CA ALA A 643 32.81 -22.75 -4.18
C ALA A 643 31.27 -22.69 -4.14
N ALA A 644 30.68 -22.17 -3.05
CA ALA A 644 29.23 -21.99 -2.96
C ALA A 644 28.73 -20.88 -3.91
N ASP A 645 29.45 -19.77 -4.06
CA ASP A 645 29.09 -18.72 -5.04
C ASP A 645 29.26 -19.19 -6.49
N ARG A 646 30.26 -20.02 -6.79
CA ARG A 646 30.39 -20.66 -8.11
C ARG A 646 29.24 -21.63 -8.42
N LEU A 647 28.66 -22.27 -7.40
CA LEU A 647 27.54 -23.21 -7.53
C LEU A 647 26.15 -22.56 -7.35
N ARG A 648 26.10 -21.26 -7.03
CA ARG A 648 24.86 -20.48 -6.93
C ARG A 648 24.34 -20.16 -8.33
N TYR A 649 23.04 -20.34 -8.54
CA TYR A 649 22.38 -19.91 -9.77
C TYR A 649 21.30 -18.87 -9.45
N ARG A 650 21.62 -17.58 -9.61
CA ARG A 650 20.77 -16.46 -9.21
C ARG A 650 20.35 -16.58 -7.74
N THR A 651 19.05 -16.77 -7.48
CA THR A 651 18.47 -16.96 -6.14
C THR A 651 18.49 -18.40 -5.64
N LEU A 652 19.07 -19.35 -6.39
CA LEU A 652 19.22 -20.75 -5.99
C LEU A 652 20.60 -20.99 -5.37
N ASP A 653 20.68 -20.87 -4.05
CA ASP A 653 21.82 -21.29 -3.25
C ASP A 653 21.43 -22.48 -2.35
N ALA A 654 21.45 -23.68 -2.95
CA ALA A 654 21.19 -24.92 -2.22
C ALA A 654 22.37 -25.33 -1.33
N VAL A 655 23.60 -24.99 -1.73
CA VAL A 655 24.85 -25.39 -1.06
C VAL A 655 24.96 -24.73 0.31
N ARG A 656 24.77 -23.41 0.41
CA ARG A 656 24.76 -22.72 1.71
C ARG A 656 23.60 -23.21 2.59
N MET A 657 22.44 -23.42 1.98
CA MET A 657 21.21 -23.80 2.68
C MET A 657 21.20 -25.23 3.23
N ARG A 658 21.86 -26.19 2.58
CA ARG A 658 21.84 -27.61 2.96
C ARG A 658 23.15 -28.10 3.53
N ASP A 659 24.27 -27.70 2.94
CA ASP A 659 25.58 -28.33 3.18
C ASP A 659 26.46 -27.48 4.12
N MET A 660 26.35 -26.15 4.02
CA MET A 660 27.00 -25.21 4.96
C MET A 660 26.09 -24.76 6.13
N GLY A 661 24.86 -25.29 6.22
CA GLY A 661 23.98 -25.11 7.38
C GLY A 661 23.41 -23.69 7.59
N TYR A 662 23.45 -22.80 6.59
CA TYR A 662 22.85 -21.47 6.73
C TYR A 662 21.32 -21.57 6.87
N SER A 663 20.76 -20.92 7.89
CA SER A 663 19.32 -20.73 8.01
C SER A 663 18.77 -19.85 6.87
N ARG A 664 17.51 -20.08 6.44
CA ARG A 664 16.79 -19.20 5.48
C ARG A 664 16.72 -17.74 5.94
N SER A 665 16.84 -17.49 7.24
CA SER A 665 16.93 -16.13 7.80
C SER A 665 18.33 -15.52 7.65
N ALA A 666 19.38 -16.34 7.59
CA ALA A 666 20.77 -15.91 7.49
C ALA A 666 21.18 -15.65 6.03
N THR A 667 20.83 -16.54 5.09
CA THR A 667 21.03 -16.31 3.65
C THR A 667 20.33 -15.03 3.20
N ARG A 668 19.02 -14.91 3.47
CA ARG A 668 18.24 -13.70 3.13
C ARG A 668 18.76 -12.41 3.80
N ARG A 669 19.49 -12.52 4.92
CA ARG A 669 20.16 -11.38 5.59
C ARG A 669 21.51 -11.04 4.98
N LYS A 670 22.25 -12.02 4.43
CA LYS A 670 23.45 -11.79 3.61
C LYS A 670 23.07 -11.17 2.25
N GLU A 671 22.04 -11.71 1.60
CA GLU A 671 21.49 -11.15 0.35
C GLU A 671 20.93 -9.72 0.51
N ARG A 672 20.30 -9.39 1.65
CA ARG A 672 19.87 -8.01 1.97
C ARG A 672 21.01 -7.10 2.49
N ALA A 673 22.21 -7.63 2.71
CA ALA A 673 23.43 -6.81 2.87
C ALA A 673 24.08 -6.51 1.50
N GLU A 674 23.85 -7.37 0.50
CA GLU A 674 24.35 -7.23 -0.88
C GLU A 674 23.35 -6.52 -1.82
N THR A 675 22.14 -6.21 -1.34
CA THR A 675 21.13 -5.41 -2.07
C THR A 675 20.53 -4.32 -1.18
N PRO A 676 20.58 -3.03 -1.56
CA PRO A 676 20.10 -1.94 -0.71
C PRO A 676 18.58 -1.95 -0.63
N ALA A 677 18.07 -2.03 0.59
CA ALA A 677 16.67 -1.79 0.91
C ALA A 677 16.56 -1.34 2.36
N THR A 678 16.68 -0.02 2.57
CA THR A 678 16.20 0.83 3.69
C THR A 678 16.11 0.22 5.09
N GLU A 679 16.71 0.92 6.06
CA GLU A 679 16.43 0.68 7.48
C GLU A 679 14.97 1.03 7.82
N ASP A 680 14.25 0.10 8.42
CA ASP A 680 13.00 0.38 9.14
C ASP A 680 12.93 -0.57 10.34
N ALA A 681 12.36 -0.10 11.44
CA ALA A 681 12.75 -0.54 12.77
C ALA A 681 12.38 -2.00 13.11
N LYS A 682 13.17 -2.63 13.99
CA LYS A 682 12.75 -3.84 14.72
C LYS A 682 11.43 -3.57 15.46
N PRO A 683 10.39 -4.41 15.31
CA PRO A 683 9.31 -4.46 16.28
C PRO A 683 9.83 -5.15 17.55
N GLU A 684 10.11 -4.37 18.59
CA GLU A 684 10.47 -4.90 19.91
C GLU A 684 9.22 -5.43 20.61
N ALA A 685 9.22 -6.73 20.94
CA ALA A 685 8.15 -7.35 21.72
C ALA A 685 8.37 -7.08 23.23
N PRO A 686 7.32 -6.76 24.00
CA PRO A 686 7.48 -6.32 25.38
C PRO A 686 8.01 -7.44 26.28
N ALA A 687 9.19 -7.24 26.85
CA ALA A 687 9.72 -8.10 27.91
C ALA A 687 8.93 -7.91 29.21
N ALA A 688 8.66 -9.02 29.92
CA ALA A 688 8.03 -8.97 31.24
C ALA A 688 9.00 -8.35 32.29
N PRO A 689 8.50 -7.61 33.29
CA PRO A 689 9.35 -6.88 34.23
C PRO A 689 10.09 -7.83 35.19
N ALA A 690 11.42 -7.71 35.22
CA ALA A 690 12.26 -8.35 36.23
C ALA A 690 12.32 -7.49 37.52
N PRO A 691 12.27 -8.08 38.72
CA PRO A 691 12.38 -7.35 39.99
C PRO A 691 13.82 -6.84 40.28
N PRO A 692 13.98 -5.81 41.13
CA PRO A 692 15.27 -5.14 41.37
C PRO A 692 16.25 -5.92 42.27
N LYS A 693 17.51 -5.45 42.30
CA LYS A 693 18.69 -6.10 42.91
C LYS A 693 18.92 -5.72 44.38
N ALA A 694 19.26 -6.71 45.21
CA ALA A 694 20.08 -6.60 46.45
C ALA A 694 20.52 -8.03 46.86
N SER A 695 21.76 -8.50 46.65
CA SER A 695 23.03 -8.18 47.34
C SER A 695 23.31 -8.99 48.62
N GLY A 696 24.13 -10.05 48.50
CA GLY A 696 24.93 -10.62 49.60
C GLY A 696 24.33 -11.79 50.40
N GLY A 697 25.12 -12.84 50.62
CA GLY A 697 24.83 -13.93 51.56
C GLY A 697 25.10 -15.34 51.02
N ARG A 698 26.06 -16.06 51.63
CA ARG A 698 26.23 -17.52 51.48
C ARG A 698 25.61 -18.22 52.69
N GLN A 699 24.62 -19.09 52.50
CA GLN A 699 24.19 -20.08 53.50
C GLN A 699 24.00 -21.46 52.84
N SER A 700 23.95 -22.53 53.64
CA SER A 700 24.39 -23.88 53.23
C SER A 700 23.27 -24.92 53.09
N MET A 701 23.65 -26.09 52.56
CA MET A 701 22.81 -27.24 52.16
C MET A 701 22.05 -27.97 53.29
N GLU A 702 21.91 -27.36 54.48
CA GLU A 702 21.32 -28.01 55.66
C GLU A 702 19.85 -27.64 55.88
N GLU A 703 19.42 -26.42 55.48
CA GLU A 703 18.09 -25.90 55.84
C GLU A 703 16.94 -26.49 55.02
N ILE A 704 17.20 -26.87 53.76
CA ILE A 704 16.22 -27.55 52.88
C ILE A 704 15.76 -28.90 53.48
N ARG A 705 16.57 -29.52 54.36
CA ARG A 705 16.27 -30.82 54.97
C ARG A 705 15.14 -30.77 56.02
N LYS A 706 14.72 -29.58 56.47
CA LYS A 706 13.72 -29.42 57.55
C LYS A 706 12.26 -29.25 57.11
N SER A 707 11.97 -29.03 55.82
CA SER A 707 10.61 -28.71 55.34
C SER A 707 9.78 -29.91 54.85
N LEU A 708 10.21 -31.15 55.11
CA LEU A 708 9.63 -32.37 54.51
C LEU A 708 8.96 -33.35 55.51
N VAL A 709 8.74 -32.95 56.78
CA VAL A 709 8.07 -33.80 57.78
C VAL A 709 7.08 -32.99 58.62
N ALA A 710 5.80 -32.94 58.19
CA ALA A 710 4.66 -32.61 59.03
C ALA A 710 3.34 -33.18 58.48
N ASN A 711 2.71 -34.05 59.28
CA ASN A 711 1.26 -34.34 59.34
C ASN A 711 0.53 -34.90 58.10
N ALA A 712 0.20 -36.20 58.20
CA ALA A 712 -0.89 -36.89 57.50
C ALA A 712 -2.28 -36.45 58.07
N GLU A 713 -3.46 -37.01 57.80
CA GLU A 713 -3.95 -38.41 57.57
C GLU A 713 -5.46 -38.30 57.15
N PRO A 714 -6.40 -39.28 57.22
CA PRO A 714 -6.37 -40.76 57.14
C PRO A 714 -7.54 -41.45 56.33
N LEU A 715 -7.49 -42.81 56.26
CA LEU A 715 -8.60 -43.79 56.01
C LEU A 715 -9.12 -43.96 54.56
N LYS A 716 -9.63 -45.12 54.04
CA LYS A 716 -9.72 -46.60 54.36
C LYS A 716 -10.30 -47.27 53.05
N LYS A 717 -10.40 -48.59 52.77
CA LYS A 717 -10.05 -49.93 53.34
C LYS A 717 -9.93 -50.91 52.12
N GLU A 718 -8.97 -51.85 52.03
CA GLU A 718 -9.01 -53.31 52.39
C GLU A 718 -9.88 -54.28 51.53
N PRO A 719 -9.61 -55.62 51.49
CA PRO A 719 -8.38 -56.34 51.92
C PRO A 719 -7.89 -57.57 51.07
N GLU A 720 -6.74 -58.11 51.51
CA GLU A 720 -6.14 -59.46 51.25
C GLU A 720 -5.46 -59.69 49.86
N LYS A 721 -4.59 -60.71 49.63
CA LYS A 721 -4.18 -61.88 50.47
C LYS A 721 -2.67 -62.29 50.34
N ARG A 722 -2.32 -63.38 51.03
CA ARG A 722 -1.05 -64.16 51.18
C ARG A 722 -0.36 -64.56 49.85
N ALA A 723 0.97 -64.50 49.66
CA ALA A 723 2.14 -65.14 50.35
C ALA A 723 2.34 -66.64 49.96
N ALA A 724 3.54 -67.21 49.75
CA ALA A 724 4.96 -66.75 49.59
C ALA A 724 5.78 -67.94 48.93
N SER A 725 7.11 -68.16 48.94
CA SER A 725 8.31 -67.58 49.62
C SER A 725 9.66 -68.07 49.00
N LYS A 726 10.78 -67.39 49.32
CA LYS A 726 12.21 -67.83 49.29
C LYS A 726 13.01 -67.89 47.95
N GLU A 727 14.30 -67.61 48.10
CA GLU A 727 15.42 -67.50 47.12
C GLU A 727 16.34 -68.76 47.15
N PRO A 728 17.51 -68.82 46.46
CA PRO A 728 17.93 -68.53 45.06
C PRO A 728 18.60 -69.83 44.45
N PRO A 729 19.64 -69.87 43.56
CA PRO A 729 20.28 -68.87 42.67
C PRO A 729 20.61 -69.32 41.20
N ALA A 730 21.19 -68.37 40.44
CA ALA A 730 22.27 -68.54 39.43
C ALA A 730 22.01 -68.97 37.94
N LYS A 731 22.19 -67.96 37.06
CA LYS A 731 22.94 -67.93 35.77
C LYS A 731 22.31 -68.44 34.43
N LYS A 732 22.33 -67.51 33.46
CA LYS A 732 22.31 -67.64 31.97
C LYS A 732 21.02 -68.15 31.27
N ALA A 733 20.26 -67.24 30.66
CA ALA A 733 20.03 -67.17 29.19
C ALA A 733 19.10 -66.01 28.77
N LYS A 734 19.29 -65.53 27.51
CA LYS A 734 18.40 -64.87 26.53
C LYS A 734 17.12 -64.07 26.92
N HIS A 735 16.77 -63.18 25.96
CA HIS A 735 15.51 -62.45 25.73
C HIS A 735 15.20 -61.19 26.55
N THR A 736 15.14 -60.08 25.81
CA THR A 736 14.31 -58.90 26.04
C THR A 736 12.82 -59.27 26.08
N PRO A 737 11.98 -58.50 26.79
CA PRO A 737 11.28 -57.40 26.14
C PRO A 737 11.52 -56.03 26.82
N ALA A 738 11.15 -54.96 26.12
CA ALA A 738 11.15 -53.60 26.65
C ALA A 738 9.85 -52.87 26.27
N GLU A 739 9.34 -52.03 27.16
CA GLU A 739 8.25 -51.08 26.94
C GLU A 739 8.43 -49.86 27.89
N PRO A 740 7.81 -48.69 27.61
CA PRO A 740 7.40 -48.18 26.30
C PRO A 740 7.93 -46.74 26.04
N PRO A 741 8.33 -46.40 24.80
CA PRO A 741 8.75 -45.04 24.44
C PRO A 741 7.57 -44.09 24.25
N ARG A 742 7.78 -42.78 24.48
CA ARG A 742 6.80 -41.73 24.15
C ARG A 742 6.81 -41.40 22.65
N ARG A 743 5.65 -40.96 22.13
CA ARG A 743 5.38 -40.75 20.70
C ARG A 743 6.40 -39.81 20.02
N ALA A 744 7.04 -40.31 18.96
CA ALA A 744 7.77 -39.49 17.99
C ALA A 744 6.82 -38.91 16.92
N ARG A 745 7.27 -37.85 16.24
CA ARG A 745 6.56 -37.21 15.12
C ARG A 745 6.98 -37.91 13.81
N LEU A 746 6.01 -38.41 13.04
CA LEU A 746 6.28 -39.07 11.76
C LEU A 746 6.62 -38.04 10.67
N GLU A 747 7.68 -38.31 9.92
CA GLU A 747 7.92 -37.71 8.60
C GLU A 747 7.24 -38.55 7.51
N PRO A 748 6.75 -37.95 6.41
CA PRO A 748 6.16 -38.70 5.30
C PRO A 748 7.25 -39.40 4.48
N THR A 749 7.15 -40.71 4.34
CA THR A 749 7.97 -41.47 3.39
C THR A 749 7.66 -41.08 1.94
N PRO A 750 8.65 -41.04 1.04
CA PRO A 750 8.39 -40.89 -0.39
C PRO A 750 7.60 -42.12 -0.91
N PRO A 751 6.78 -41.95 -1.97
CA PRO A 751 6.08 -43.08 -2.58
C PRO A 751 7.09 -44.10 -3.13
N PRO A 752 6.80 -45.40 -3.07
CA PRO A 752 7.68 -46.41 -3.65
C PRO A 752 7.79 -46.19 -5.17
N GLN A 753 9.02 -46.21 -5.67
CA GLN A 753 9.26 -46.29 -7.12
C GLN A 753 8.62 -47.59 -7.65
N PRO A 754 8.10 -47.61 -8.90
CA PRO A 754 7.55 -48.81 -9.49
C PRO A 754 8.66 -49.84 -9.70
N SER A 755 8.80 -50.77 -8.76
CA SER A 755 9.71 -51.90 -8.87
C SER A 755 9.32 -52.73 -10.09
N LEU A 756 10.26 -52.92 -11.03
CA LEU A 756 10.08 -53.86 -12.13
C LEU A 756 9.69 -55.24 -11.58
N PRO A 757 8.74 -55.96 -12.20
CA PRO A 757 8.37 -57.31 -11.79
C PRO A 757 9.58 -58.21 -11.58
N GLU A 758 9.53 -59.06 -10.55
CA GLU A 758 10.68 -59.89 -10.13
C GLU A 758 11.22 -60.78 -11.26
N ALA A 759 10.36 -61.28 -12.15
CA ALA A 759 10.75 -62.00 -13.36
C ALA A 759 11.53 -61.15 -14.38
N LEU A 760 11.24 -59.85 -14.48
CA LEU A 760 12.01 -58.91 -15.32
C LEU A 760 13.33 -58.52 -14.65
N LEU A 761 13.37 -58.36 -13.33
CA LEU A 761 14.63 -58.17 -12.59
C LEU A 761 15.55 -59.40 -12.73
N TYR A 762 14.99 -60.60 -12.63
CA TYR A 762 15.71 -61.85 -12.90
C TYR A 762 16.22 -61.91 -14.34
N PHE A 763 15.37 -61.63 -15.34
CA PHE A 763 15.80 -61.58 -16.74
C PHE A 763 16.92 -60.56 -16.99
N LEU A 764 16.80 -59.34 -16.44
CA LEU A 764 17.85 -58.32 -16.52
C LEU A 764 19.16 -58.76 -15.84
N SER A 765 19.09 -59.53 -14.75
CA SER A 765 20.27 -60.09 -14.07
C SER A 765 21.00 -61.20 -14.85
N LEU A 766 20.35 -61.78 -15.86
CA LEU A 766 20.95 -62.76 -16.77
C LEU A 766 21.61 -62.10 -18.00
N LEU A 767 21.39 -60.79 -18.22
CA LEU A 767 21.99 -60.06 -19.34
C LEU A 767 23.37 -59.49 -18.95
N PRO A 768 24.30 -59.34 -19.92
CA PRO A 768 25.52 -58.57 -19.71
C PRO A 768 25.23 -57.13 -19.30
N SER A 769 26.17 -56.50 -18.59
CA SER A 769 26.12 -55.05 -18.31
C SER A 769 25.91 -54.25 -19.60
N ALA A 770 25.08 -53.21 -19.57
CA ALA A 770 24.84 -52.34 -20.72
C ALA A 770 26.11 -51.62 -21.24
N GLN A 771 27.19 -51.60 -20.47
CA GLN A 771 28.51 -51.11 -20.89
C GLN A 771 29.28 -52.11 -21.77
N ALA A 772 28.86 -53.38 -21.80
CA ALA A 772 29.46 -54.44 -22.61
C ALA A 772 28.71 -54.70 -23.94
N PHE A 773 27.77 -53.83 -24.30
CA PHE A 773 27.04 -53.89 -25.58
C PHE A 773 27.67 -52.94 -26.60
N ASP A 774 28.35 -53.52 -27.59
CA ASP A 774 29.04 -52.86 -28.70
C ASP A 774 28.24 -52.86 -30.02
N GLY A 775 27.12 -53.60 -30.05
CA GLY A 775 26.24 -53.72 -31.21
C GLY A 775 25.44 -52.45 -31.56
N PRO A 776 24.74 -52.44 -32.70
CA PRO A 776 23.90 -51.31 -33.10
C PRO A 776 22.77 -51.08 -32.09
N ARG A 777 22.70 -49.87 -31.54
CA ARG A 777 21.64 -49.47 -30.61
C ARG A 777 20.32 -49.32 -31.36
N ILE A 778 19.43 -50.28 -31.19
CA ILE A 778 18.04 -50.19 -31.69
C ILE A 778 17.34 -49.05 -30.93
N PRO A 779 16.65 -48.11 -31.61
CA PRO A 779 15.93 -47.03 -30.93
C PRO A 779 14.83 -47.62 -30.02
N PRO A 780 14.81 -47.29 -28.70
CA PRO A 780 13.72 -47.68 -27.81
C PRO A 780 12.35 -47.23 -28.34
N GLU A 781 12.32 -46.09 -29.02
CA GLU A 781 11.13 -45.48 -29.62
C GLU A 781 10.54 -46.38 -30.72
N SER A 782 11.38 -46.95 -31.59
CA SER A 782 10.92 -47.84 -32.67
C SER A 782 10.48 -49.22 -32.15
N ILE A 783 11.05 -49.70 -31.03
CA ILE A 783 10.54 -50.89 -30.34
C ILE A 783 9.18 -50.57 -29.71
N LEU A 784 9.04 -49.40 -29.07
CA LEU A 784 7.79 -48.93 -28.48
C LEU A 784 6.70 -48.70 -29.54
N GLU A 785 6.99 -48.08 -30.69
CA GLU A 785 6.06 -48.01 -31.82
C GLU A 785 5.60 -49.40 -32.28
N CYS A 786 6.55 -50.33 -32.47
CA CYS A 786 6.23 -51.69 -32.89
C CYS A 786 5.31 -52.40 -31.88
N VAL A 787 5.54 -52.22 -30.57
CA VAL A 787 4.68 -52.78 -29.51
C VAL A 787 3.33 -52.05 -29.40
N MET A 788 3.29 -50.72 -29.53
CA MET A 788 2.05 -49.93 -29.49
C MET A 788 1.14 -50.18 -30.70
N HIS A 789 1.73 -50.46 -31.87
CA HIS A 789 1.00 -50.76 -33.10
C HIS A 789 0.79 -52.27 -33.33
N THR A 790 1.34 -53.14 -32.46
CA THR A 790 0.98 -54.56 -32.44
C THR A 790 -0.37 -54.74 -31.74
N SER A 791 -1.41 -55.03 -32.52
CA SER A 791 -2.77 -55.30 -32.05
C SER A 791 -2.86 -56.61 -31.23
N LEU A 792 -2.43 -56.56 -29.97
CA LEU A 792 -2.69 -57.61 -28.99
C LEU A 792 -4.21 -57.68 -28.71
N PRO A 793 -4.82 -58.88 -28.67
CA PRO A 793 -6.25 -59.01 -28.39
C PRO A 793 -6.55 -58.54 -26.96
N LEU A 794 -7.38 -57.51 -26.83
CA LEU A 794 -7.80 -56.96 -25.54
C LEU A 794 -8.54 -58.02 -24.71
N VAL A 795 -8.04 -58.27 -23.50
CA VAL A 795 -8.67 -59.16 -22.53
C VAL A 795 -9.97 -58.53 -22.04
N GLN A 796 -11.11 -59.03 -22.54
CA GLN A 796 -12.42 -58.68 -22.03
C GLN A 796 -12.57 -59.17 -20.58
N LEU A 797 -12.74 -58.25 -19.63
CA LEU A 797 -13.07 -58.56 -18.24
C LEU A 797 -14.60 -58.52 -18.06
N PRO A 798 -15.26 -59.65 -17.76
CA PRO A 798 -16.72 -59.70 -17.66
C PRO A 798 -17.22 -59.12 -16.34
N GLY A 799 -17.88 -57.97 -16.37
CA GLY A 799 -18.63 -57.43 -15.24
C GLY A 799 -18.87 -55.92 -15.29
N TYR A 800 -20.08 -55.47 -14.94
CA TYR A 800 -20.42 -54.06 -14.81
C TYR A 800 -19.72 -53.45 -13.59
N ASP A 801 -18.60 -52.76 -13.79
CA ASP A 801 -17.87 -52.09 -12.72
C ASP A 801 -18.56 -50.77 -12.32
N ARG A 802 -18.97 -50.65 -11.06
CA ARG A 802 -19.50 -49.39 -10.50
C ARG A 802 -18.50 -48.23 -10.52
N LYS A 803 -17.22 -48.48 -10.80
CA LYS A 803 -16.17 -47.46 -11.00
C LYS A 803 -16.00 -47.06 -12.47
N ALA A 804 -16.77 -47.58 -13.42
CA ALA A 804 -16.62 -47.29 -14.85
C ALA A 804 -16.56 -45.78 -15.20
N PRO A 805 -17.42 -44.89 -14.66
CA PRO A 805 -17.30 -43.45 -14.89
C PRO A 805 -15.98 -42.86 -14.35
N ARG A 806 -15.49 -43.36 -13.20
CA ARG A 806 -14.24 -42.91 -12.55
C ARG A 806 -13.02 -43.21 -13.41
N ARG A 807 -13.07 -44.29 -14.22
CA ARG A 807 -12.02 -44.60 -15.20
C ARG A 807 -12.19 -43.76 -16.46
N ALA A 808 -13.41 -43.68 -17.01
CA ALA A 808 -13.68 -42.99 -18.27
C ALA A 808 -13.33 -41.49 -18.27
N VAL A 809 -13.42 -40.78 -17.14
CA VAL A 809 -13.02 -39.37 -17.02
C VAL A 809 -11.54 -39.12 -17.39
N TRP A 810 -10.65 -40.08 -17.09
CA TRP A 810 -9.22 -39.98 -17.41
C TRP A 810 -8.94 -40.22 -18.90
N TYR A 811 -9.70 -41.13 -19.51
CA TYR A 811 -9.59 -41.49 -20.93
C TYR A 811 -10.56 -40.69 -21.84
N LYS A 812 -11.24 -39.66 -21.32
CA LYS A 812 -12.24 -38.85 -22.05
C LYS A 812 -11.66 -38.24 -23.33
N TYR A 813 -10.35 -38.03 -23.43
CA TYR A 813 -9.66 -37.51 -24.61
C TYR A 813 -8.34 -38.27 -24.84
N PRO A 814 -7.86 -38.40 -26.09
CA PRO A 814 -8.54 -38.00 -27.34
C PRO A 814 -9.73 -38.91 -27.68
N ASN A 815 -10.75 -38.36 -28.36
CA ASN A 815 -11.87 -39.13 -28.90
C ASN A 815 -12.39 -38.47 -30.21
N PRO A 816 -13.01 -39.22 -31.14
CA PRO A 816 -13.39 -38.73 -32.46
C PRO A 816 -14.58 -37.74 -32.48
N TYR A 817 -15.26 -37.52 -31.36
CA TYR A 817 -16.36 -36.55 -31.26
C TYR A 817 -15.87 -35.15 -30.86
N THR A 818 -14.63 -35.03 -30.35
CA THR A 818 -14.09 -33.79 -29.75
C THR A 818 -12.67 -33.47 -30.22
N GLU A 819 -12.39 -33.69 -31.50
CA GLU A 819 -11.11 -33.42 -32.19
C GLU A 819 -10.58 -31.97 -32.05
N HIS A 820 -11.43 -31.04 -31.58
CA HIS A 820 -11.06 -29.68 -31.25
C HIS A 820 -10.16 -29.57 -30.00
N VAL A 821 -10.15 -30.57 -29.11
CA VAL A 821 -9.22 -30.61 -27.97
C VAL A 821 -7.86 -31.09 -28.46
N ARG A 822 -6.84 -30.24 -28.34
CA ARG A 822 -5.49 -30.45 -28.86
C ARG A 822 -4.54 -31.04 -27.82
N THR A 823 -4.52 -30.51 -26.59
CA THR A 823 -3.71 -31.03 -25.47
C THR A 823 -4.49 -31.00 -24.17
N ILE A 824 -4.09 -31.87 -23.22
CA ILE A 824 -4.53 -31.82 -21.83
C ILE A 824 -3.31 -32.03 -20.94
N ASP A 825 -2.95 -31.00 -20.20
CA ASP A 825 -1.73 -30.92 -19.40
C ASP A 825 -2.10 -30.88 -17.92
N VAL A 826 -1.53 -31.77 -17.10
CA VAL A 826 -1.85 -31.83 -15.65
C VAL A 826 -0.96 -30.84 -14.90
N LEU A 827 -1.57 -29.81 -14.29
CA LEU A 827 -0.89 -28.74 -13.57
C LEU A 827 -0.59 -29.10 -12.11
N ASP A 828 -1.55 -29.69 -11.41
CA ASP A 828 -1.42 -30.19 -10.03
C ASP A 828 -2.17 -31.52 -9.89
N ARG A 829 -1.70 -32.36 -8.96
CA ARG A 829 -2.44 -33.52 -8.47
C ARG A 829 -2.08 -33.79 -7.02
N SER A 830 -3.02 -33.49 -6.15
CA SER A 830 -2.87 -33.48 -4.70
C SER A 830 -3.88 -34.43 -4.05
N ILE A 831 -3.56 -34.94 -2.86
CA ILE A 831 -4.45 -35.79 -2.04
C ILE A 831 -4.56 -35.14 -0.67
N CYS A 832 -5.79 -34.89 -0.21
CA CYS A 832 -6.04 -34.36 1.13
C CYS A 832 -5.63 -35.39 2.20
N PRO A 833 -4.70 -35.08 3.12
CA PRO A 833 -4.27 -36.04 4.15
C PRO A 833 -5.36 -36.39 5.17
N GLU A 834 -6.36 -35.52 5.34
CA GLU A 834 -7.41 -35.67 6.37
C GLU A 834 -8.65 -36.41 5.87
N THR A 835 -9.01 -36.23 4.58
CA THR A 835 -10.22 -36.82 3.97
C THR A 835 -9.92 -37.86 2.89
N GLY A 836 -8.67 -37.99 2.44
CA GLY A 836 -8.29 -38.85 1.32
C GLY A 836 -8.78 -38.37 -0.05
N THR A 837 -9.49 -37.25 -0.14
CA THR A 837 -10.01 -36.67 -1.37
C THR A 837 -8.86 -36.37 -2.35
N ILE A 838 -8.93 -36.92 -3.55
CA ILE A 838 -7.97 -36.68 -4.63
C ILE A 838 -8.44 -35.48 -5.45
N ARG A 839 -7.56 -34.51 -5.62
CA ARG A 839 -7.74 -33.33 -6.48
C ARG A 839 -6.78 -33.42 -7.66
N THR A 840 -7.24 -33.10 -8.86
CA THR A 840 -6.37 -32.99 -10.05
C THR A 840 -6.77 -31.79 -10.88
N GLU A 841 -5.81 -30.93 -11.19
CA GLU A 841 -6.00 -29.69 -11.93
C GLU A 841 -5.38 -29.85 -13.32
N ARG A 842 -6.17 -29.59 -14.37
CA ARG A 842 -5.79 -29.77 -15.77
C ARG A 842 -5.94 -28.45 -16.54
N LEU A 843 -5.01 -28.21 -17.45
CA LEU A 843 -5.13 -27.23 -18.52
C LEU A 843 -5.54 -27.96 -19.80
N ILE A 844 -6.65 -27.55 -20.40
CA ILE A 844 -7.16 -28.09 -21.66
C ILE A 844 -6.95 -27.03 -22.74
N SER A 845 -6.23 -27.38 -23.80
CA SER A 845 -6.04 -26.55 -24.98
C SER A 845 -7.03 -26.97 -26.07
N ALA A 846 -7.90 -26.06 -26.52
CA ALA A 846 -8.91 -26.32 -27.53
C ALA A 846 -8.85 -25.32 -28.69
N GLU A 847 -8.87 -25.82 -29.92
CA GLU A 847 -8.92 -25.01 -31.14
C GLU A 847 -10.38 -24.85 -31.60
N GLN A 848 -10.98 -23.69 -31.34
CA GLN A 848 -12.39 -23.47 -31.64
C GLN A 848 -12.59 -22.80 -33.00
N ASN A 849 -13.45 -23.37 -33.85
CA ASN A 849 -13.84 -22.78 -35.14
C ASN A 849 -14.86 -21.64 -34.98
N SER A 850 -14.52 -20.65 -34.15
CA SER A 850 -15.36 -19.49 -33.84
C SER A 850 -15.58 -18.60 -35.07
N PRO A 851 -16.79 -18.06 -35.29
CA PRO A 851 -17.09 -17.16 -36.41
C PRO A 851 -16.06 -16.03 -36.57
N ARG A 852 -15.68 -15.75 -37.83
CA ARG A 852 -14.64 -14.74 -38.17
C ARG A 852 -14.89 -13.35 -37.56
N TRP A 853 -16.15 -12.98 -37.31
CA TRP A 853 -16.48 -11.72 -36.64
C TRP A 853 -16.14 -11.75 -35.14
N ILE A 854 -16.39 -12.85 -34.43
CA ILE A 854 -16.02 -13.00 -33.01
C ILE A 854 -14.50 -12.99 -32.85
N ARG A 855 -13.76 -13.71 -33.69
CA ARG A 855 -12.27 -13.69 -33.68
C ARG A 855 -11.70 -12.28 -33.90
N ARG A 856 -12.29 -11.51 -34.82
CA ARG A 856 -11.90 -10.10 -35.07
C ARG A 856 -12.25 -9.15 -33.93
N VAL A 857 -13.33 -9.44 -33.20
CA VAL A 857 -13.83 -8.60 -32.09
C VAL A 857 -13.06 -8.87 -30.79
N LEU A 858 -12.76 -10.15 -30.47
CA LEU A 858 -12.06 -10.55 -29.26
C LEU A 858 -10.53 -10.70 -29.45
N GLY A 859 -10.03 -10.51 -30.67
CA GLY A 859 -8.61 -10.39 -30.98
C GLY A 859 -7.80 -11.68 -30.91
N PHE A 860 -8.35 -12.82 -31.37
CA PHE A 860 -7.68 -14.13 -31.25
C PHE A 860 -7.66 -14.98 -32.52
N ASP A 861 -6.66 -15.86 -32.59
CA ASP A 861 -6.32 -16.70 -33.75
C ASP A 861 -7.21 -17.94 -33.87
N GLY A 862 -7.44 -18.66 -32.77
CA GLY A 862 -8.32 -19.83 -32.67
C GLY A 862 -8.14 -20.68 -31.41
N ALA A 863 -7.04 -20.54 -30.66
CA ALA A 863 -6.78 -21.32 -29.46
C ALA A 863 -7.50 -20.76 -28.22
N VAL A 864 -8.02 -21.64 -27.38
CA VAL A 864 -8.73 -21.34 -26.12
C VAL A 864 -8.21 -22.27 -25.03
N TYR A 865 -7.78 -21.70 -23.90
CA TYR A 865 -7.34 -22.44 -22.72
C TYR A 865 -8.45 -22.51 -21.68
N ILE A 866 -8.71 -23.71 -21.16
CA ILE A 866 -9.69 -24.00 -20.11
C ILE A 866 -8.98 -24.67 -18.95
N ARG A 867 -9.29 -24.25 -17.72
CA ARG A 867 -8.83 -24.88 -16.47
C ARG A 867 -9.94 -25.79 -15.95
N GLU A 868 -9.65 -27.06 -15.77
CA GLU A 868 -10.57 -28.05 -15.18
C GLU A 868 -9.99 -28.56 -13.84
N VAL A 869 -10.83 -28.63 -12.81
CA VAL A 869 -10.47 -29.21 -11.50
C VAL A 869 -11.36 -30.44 -11.27
N ILE A 870 -10.77 -31.62 -11.29
CA ILE A 870 -11.43 -32.87 -10.94
C ILE A 870 -11.23 -33.11 -9.44
N THR A 871 -12.33 -33.28 -8.72
CA THR A 871 -12.33 -33.64 -7.30
C THR A 871 -13.03 -34.99 -7.11
N PHE A 872 -12.32 -35.91 -6.47
CA PHE A 872 -12.77 -37.28 -6.24
C PHE A 872 -12.61 -37.65 -4.76
N ASP A 873 -13.72 -37.87 -4.06
CA ASP A 873 -13.70 -38.33 -2.68
C ASP A 873 -13.77 -39.87 -2.58
N PRO A 874 -12.91 -40.54 -1.80
CA PRO A 874 -12.93 -42.00 -1.67
C PRO A 874 -14.15 -42.53 -0.91
N HIS A 875 -14.79 -41.70 -0.06
CA HIS A 875 -15.95 -42.06 0.75
C HIS A 875 -17.28 -41.72 0.04
N GLU A 876 -17.32 -40.67 -0.79
CA GLU A 876 -18.49 -40.38 -1.63
C GLU A 876 -18.52 -41.27 -2.89
N PRO A 877 -19.69 -41.76 -3.33
CA PRO A 877 -19.81 -42.48 -4.59
C PRO A 877 -19.68 -41.60 -5.87
N ALA A 878 -19.57 -40.28 -5.75
CA ALA A 878 -19.59 -39.31 -6.86
C ALA A 878 -18.21 -39.01 -7.51
N ILE A 879 -18.22 -38.11 -8.50
CA ILE A 879 -17.07 -37.38 -9.09
C ILE A 879 -17.54 -35.96 -9.40
N TYR A 880 -16.74 -34.96 -9.03
CA TYR A 880 -16.98 -33.53 -9.31
C TYR A 880 -15.93 -33.01 -10.30
N LEU A 881 -16.32 -32.19 -11.27
CA LEU A 881 -15.45 -31.56 -12.26
C LEU A 881 -15.87 -30.11 -12.46
N ASP A 882 -15.00 -29.17 -12.10
CA ASP A 882 -15.26 -27.73 -12.17
C ASP A 882 -14.38 -27.13 -13.30
N SER A 883 -14.98 -26.66 -14.38
CA SER A 883 -14.29 -26.10 -15.56
C SER A 883 -14.51 -24.59 -15.70
N VAL A 884 -13.44 -23.85 -16.01
CA VAL A 884 -13.48 -22.39 -16.21
C VAL A 884 -12.58 -22.00 -17.39
N ASN A 885 -13.06 -21.17 -18.32
CA ASN A 885 -12.18 -20.64 -19.36
C ASN A 885 -11.13 -19.67 -18.76
N LEU A 886 -9.87 -19.80 -19.18
CA LEU A 886 -8.84 -18.82 -18.88
C LEU A 886 -8.83 -17.73 -19.97
N SER A 887 -8.77 -18.16 -21.23
CA SER A 887 -8.83 -17.25 -22.38
C SER A 887 -10.19 -16.55 -22.48
N PHE A 888 -10.16 -15.21 -22.65
CA PHE A 888 -11.32 -14.33 -22.85
C PHE A 888 -12.29 -14.23 -21.67
N SER A 889 -11.91 -14.75 -20.50
CA SER A 889 -12.66 -14.67 -19.23
C SER A 889 -12.98 -13.24 -18.76
N GLN A 890 -12.23 -12.24 -19.24
CA GLN A 890 -12.52 -10.83 -19.01
C GLN A 890 -13.70 -10.29 -19.83
N TYR A 891 -14.04 -10.92 -20.95
CA TYR A 891 -15.17 -10.54 -21.82
C TYR A 891 -16.38 -11.46 -21.62
N LEU A 892 -16.12 -12.77 -21.63
CA LEU A 892 -17.10 -13.83 -21.37
C LEU A 892 -16.45 -14.86 -20.45
N LEU A 893 -16.88 -14.88 -19.19
CA LEU A 893 -16.55 -15.94 -18.25
C LEU A 893 -17.58 -17.06 -18.43
N VAL A 894 -17.09 -18.28 -18.64
CA VAL A 894 -17.86 -19.52 -18.71
C VAL A 894 -17.38 -20.42 -17.59
N LYS A 895 -18.31 -20.83 -16.73
CA LYS A 895 -18.10 -21.88 -15.72
C LYS A 895 -18.98 -23.08 -16.07
N GLU A 896 -18.43 -24.27 -15.98
CA GLU A 896 -19.13 -25.54 -16.18
C GLU A 896 -18.87 -26.45 -14.98
N ASP A 897 -19.92 -26.76 -14.24
CA ASP A 897 -19.89 -27.65 -13.08
C ASP A 897 -20.55 -28.97 -13.47
N VAL A 898 -19.79 -30.06 -13.45
CA VAL A 898 -20.24 -31.40 -13.87
C VAL A 898 -20.12 -32.39 -12.71
N VAL A 899 -21.19 -33.15 -12.45
CA VAL A 899 -21.20 -34.19 -11.42
C VAL A 899 -21.69 -35.52 -11.97
N TYR A 900 -20.88 -36.55 -11.79
CA TYR A 900 -21.26 -37.94 -12.03
C TYR A 900 -21.63 -38.59 -10.69
N ARG A 901 -22.88 -39.03 -10.54
CA ARG A 901 -23.36 -39.76 -9.34
C ARG A 901 -24.03 -41.07 -9.74
N PRO A 902 -23.83 -42.20 -9.05
CA PRO A 902 -24.63 -43.39 -9.33
C PRO A 902 -26.11 -43.12 -9.06
N HIS A 903 -26.96 -43.68 -9.91
CA HIS A 903 -28.42 -43.59 -9.77
C HIS A 903 -28.97 -44.95 -9.31
N GLN A 904 -30.09 -45.40 -9.88
CA GLN A 904 -30.61 -46.74 -9.66
C GLN A 904 -29.64 -47.83 -10.15
N LYS A 905 -29.98 -49.10 -9.91
CA LYS A 905 -29.12 -50.24 -10.21
C LYS A 905 -28.66 -50.19 -11.68
N GLU A 906 -27.34 -50.22 -11.89
CA GLU A 906 -26.70 -50.18 -13.22
C GLU A 906 -26.95 -48.88 -14.02
N GLN A 907 -27.17 -47.76 -13.33
CA GLN A 907 -27.30 -46.42 -13.94
C GLN A 907 -26.38 -45.38 -13.25
N THR A 908 -25.95 -44.37 -14.02
CA THR A 908 -25.22 -43.18 -13.53
C THR A 908 -25.96 -41.92 -13.97
N ARG A 909 -26.27 -41.03 -13.03
CA ARG A 909 -26.78 -39.68 -13.29
C ARG A 909 -25.60 -38.76 -13.62
N PHE A 910 -25.77 -37.99 -14.68
CA PHE A 910 -24.85 -36.95 -15.12
C PHE A 910 -25.58 -35.61 -14.98
N ASP A 911 -25.15 -34.81 -14.02
CA ASP A 911 -25.59 -33.42 -13.85
C ASP A 911 -24.53 -32.51 -14.50
N GLN A 912 -24.96 -31.55 -15.32
CA GLN A 912 -24.09 -30.60 -16.02
C GLN A 912 -24.77 -29.22 -16.00
N LEU A 913 -24.16 -28.26 -15.29
CA LEU A 913 -24.62 -26.88 -15.20
C LEU A 913 -23.56 -25.97 -15.83
N ALA A 914 -23.99 -24.99 -16.62
CA ALA A 914 -23.10 -24.01 -17.23
C ALA A 914 -23.59 -22.59 -16.98
N ALA A 915 -22.75 -21.76 -16.38
CA ALA A 915 -23.00 -20.35 -16.10
C ALA A 915 -22.16 -19.48 -17.04
N PHE A 916 -22.81 -18.51 -17.68
CA PHE A 916 -22.21 -17.56 -18.61
C PHE A 916 -22.32 -16.15 -18.03
N ASP A 917 -21.24 -15.38 -18.09
CA ASP A 917 -21.15 -14.08 -17.43
C ASP A 917 -20.34 -13.10 -18.31
N CYS A 918 -21.06 -12.19 -18.97
CA CYS A 918 -20.56 -11.33 -20.05
C CYS A 918 -19.88 -10.04 -19.56
N ARG A 919 -19.04 -10.16 -18.52
CA ARG A 919 -18.49 -9.04 -17.69
C ARG A 919 -17.97 -7.85 -18.49
N GLY A 920 -17.15 -8.09 -19.51
CA GLY A 920 -16.49 -7.06 -20.32
C GLY A 920 -17.24 -6.67 -21.60
N LEU A 921 -18.51 -7.06 -21.75
CA LEU A 921 -19.31 -6.79 -22.96
C LEU A 921 -20.49 -5.86 -22.72
N THR A 922 -20.88 -5.59 -21.47
CA THR A 922 -22.04 -4.76 -21.12
C THR A 922 -21.73 -3.59 -20.18
N HIS A 923 -20.57 -3.59 -19.52
CA HIS A 923 -20.12 -2.52 -18.64
C HIS A 923 -18.65 -2.13 -18.88
N ASP A 924 -18.33 -0.91 -18.45
CA ASP A 924 -17.07 -0.19 -18.59
C ASP A 924 -16.67 0.22 -20.03
N THR A 925 -16.68 1.52 -20.29
CA THR A 925 -16.21 2.14 -21.55
C THR A 925 -14.79 2.71 -21.46
N SER A 926 -14.15 2.68 -20.28
CA SER A 926 -12.84 3.32 -20.03
C SER A 926 -11.67 2.69 -20.79
N GLN A 927 -11.81 1.45 -21.27
CA GLN A 927 -10.77 0.72 -22.03
C GLN A 927 -11.13 0.47 -23.51
N GLY A 928 -12.09 1.21 -24.07
CA GLY A 928 -12.17 1.46 -25.51
C GLY A 928 -12.77 0.37 -26.42
N PHE A 929 -13.17 -0.80 -25.89
CA PHE A 929 -13.81 -1.88 -26.67
C PHE A 929 -15.17 -2.36 -26.12
N GLY A 930 -15.89 -1.50 -25.39
CA GLY A 930 -17.25 -1.78 -24.95
C GLY A 930 -18.20 -2.04 -26.14
N ILE A 931 -18.79 -3.23 -26.19
CA ILE A 931 -19.68 -3.65 -27.29
C ILE A 931 -21.10 -3.17 -27.01
N LEU A 932 -21.83 -2.74 -28.05
CA LEU A 932 -23.26 -2.42 -27.92
C LEU A 932 -24.04 -3.61 -27.35
N ALA A 933 -24.97 -3.38 -26.42
CA ALA A 933 -25.73 -4.44 -25.75
C ALA A 933 -26.43 -5.42 -26.72
N SER A 934 -26.86 -4.95 -27.90
CA SER A 934 -27.41 -5.78 -28.98
C SER A 934 -26.42 -6.82 -29.54
N ALA A 935 -25.11 -6.51 -29.54
CA ALA A 935 -24.06 -7.40 -29.99
C ALA A 935 -23.44 -8.21 -28.83
N ALA A 936 -23.43 -7.68 -27.59
CA ALA A 936 -23.15 -8.48 -26.39
C ALA A 936 -24.10 -9.69 -26.29
N ARG A 937 -25.41 -9.43 -26.38
CA ARG A 937 -26.45 -10.47 -26.43
C ARG A 937 -26.27 -11.47 -27.58
N LYS A 938 -25.75 -11.05 -28.74
CA LYS A 938 -25.44 -11.96 -29.86
C LYS A 938 -24.20 -12.82 -29.60
N VAL A 939 -23.21 -12.33 -28.84
CA VAL A 939 -22.07 -13.13 -28.39
C VAL A 939 -22.52 -14.15 -27.35
N GLU A 940 -23.40 -13.75 -26.43
CA GLU A 940 -24.04 -14.62 -25.43
C GLU A 940 -24.88 -15.74 -26.09
N GLU A 941 -25.86 -15.39 -26.92
CA GLU A 941 -26.72 -16.34 -27.66
C GLU A 941 -25.89 -17.31 -28.53
N ALA A 942 -24.84 -16.81 -29.21
CA ALA A 942 -23.94 -17.65 -30.00
C ALA A 942 -23.05 -18.57 -29.14
N SER A 943 -22.61 -18.10 -27.96
CA SER A 943 -21.75 -18.88 -27.06
C SER A 943 -22.54 -19.96 -26.34
N HIS A 944 -23.77 -19.67 -25.89
CA HIS A 944 -24.69 -20.66 -25.35
C HIS A 944 -24.99 -21.76 -26.38
N ALA A 945 -25.31 -21.39 -27.63
CA ALA A 945 -25.54 -22.36 -28.71
C ALA A 945 -24.30 -23.22 -29.03
N ARG A 946 -23.10 -22.61 -29.06
CA ARG A 946 -21.83 -23.33 -29.25
C ARG A 946 -21.50 -24.25 -28.08
N PHE A 947 -21.76 -23.84 -26.85
CA PHE A 947 -21.57 -24.66 -25.66
C PHE A 947 -22.52 -25.86 -25.66
N ALA A 948 -23.81 -25.67 -25.98
CA ALA A 948 -24.77 -26.77 -26.07
C ALA A 948 -24.34 -27.85 -27.09
N GLU A 949 -23.83 -27.44 -28.26
CA GLU A 949 -23.29 -28.36 -29.27
C GLU A 949 -22.01 -29.07 -28.78
N ASN A 950 -21.09 -28.35 -28.14
CA ASN A 950 -19.86 -28.93 -27.57
C ASN A 950 -20.15 -29.89 -26.41
N ALA A 951 -21.14 -29.59 -25.57
CA ALA A 951 -21.60 -30.44 -24.49
C ALA A 951 -22.22 -31.75 -25.01
N GLU A 952 -22.99 -31.69 -26.11
CA GLU A 952 -23.53 -32.90 -26.76
C GLU A 952 -22.42 -33.76 -27.36
N ARG A 953 -21.48 -33.16 -28.10
CA ARG A 953 -20.26 -33.83 -28.59
C ARG A 953 -19.43 -34.44 -27.44
N GLY A 954 -19.30 -33.72 -26.33
CA GLY A 954 -18.58 -34.19 -25.13
C GLY A 954 -19.24 -35.39 -24.45
N ARG A 955 -20.59 -35.44 -24.43
CA ARG A 955 -21.34 -36.61 -23.96
C ARG A 955 -21.17 -37.81 -24.91
N SER A 956 -21.24 -37.60 -26.24
CA SER A 956 -20.98 -38.66 -27.22
C SER A 956 -19.56 -39.22 -27.12
N GLY A 957 -18.55 -38.35 -26.95
CA GLY A 957 -17.16 -38.74 -26.71
C GLY A 957 -17.00 -39.58 -25.45
N PHE A 958 -17.61 -39.16 -24.33
CA PHE A 958 -17.57 -39.91 -23.08
C PHE A 958 -18.29 -41.27 -23.17
N ALA A 959 -19.43 -41.33 -23.88
CA ALA A 959 -20.15 -42.59 -24.12
C ALA A 959 -19.34 -43.56 -24.99
N HIS A 960 -18.66 -43.06 -26.04
CA HIS A 960 -17.76 -43.86 -26.86
C HIS A 960 -16.54 -44.39 -26.08
N ILE A 961 -15.99 -43.62 -25.15
CA ILE A 961 -14.92 -44.09 -24.26
C ILE A 961 -15.44 -45.16 -23.28
N LEU A 962 -16.68 -45.05 -22.78
CA LEU A 962 -17.31 -46.11 -21.99
C LEU A 962 -17.51 -47.40 -22.80
N GLU A 963 -18.03 -47.31 -24.03
CA GLU A 963 -18.16 -48.48 -24.92
C GLU A 963 -16.79 -49.09 -25.28
N THR A 964 -15.78 -48.25 -25.52
CA THR A 964 -14.41 -48.73 -25.83
C THR A 964 -13.77 -49.46 -24.63
N LEU A 965 -14.04 -49.01 -23.40
CA LEU A 965 -13.47 -49.60 -22.17
C LEU A 965 -14.26 -50.82 -21.65
N TYR A 966 -15.55 -50.95 -21.97
CA TYR A 966 -16.46 -51.92 -21.33
C TYR A 966 -17.37 -52.71 -22.30
N GLY A 967 -17.31 -52.44 -23.60
CA GLY A 967 -18.12 -53.08 -24.64
C GLY A 967 -19.55 -52.55 -24.75
N SER A 968 -20.29 -53.03 -25.76
CA SER A 968 -21.62 -52.55 -26.17
C SER A 968 -22.78 -52.93 -25.22
N SER A 969 -22.50 -52.98 -23.91
CA SER A 969 -23.50 -52.99 -22.83
C SER A 969 -23.83 -51.56 -22.34
N ALA A 970 -23.57 -50.55 -23.17
CA ALA A 970 -23.76 -49.14 -22.84
C ALA A 970 -25.24 -48.81 -22.59
N PRO A 971 -25.59 -48.17 -21.46
CA PRO A 971 -26.97 -47.84 -21.14
C PRO A 971 -27.52 -46.73 -22.04
N SER A 972 -28.77 -46.89 -22.48
CA SER A 972 -29.45 -45.92 -23.35
C SER A 972 -29.64 -44.57 -22.66
N THR A 973 -29.18 -43.50 -23.29
CA THR A 973 -29.24 -42.14 -22.73
C THR A 973 -30.64 -41.56 -22.88
N GLN A 974 -31.49 -41.69 -21.85
CA GLN A 974 -32.80 -41.04 -21.82
C GLN A 974 -32.63 -39.52 -21.57
N LYS A 975 -33.04 -38.68 -22.54
CA LYS A 975 -33.08 -37.23 -22.39
C LYS A 975 -34.30 -36.83 -21.53
N ALA A 976 -34.05 -36.45 -20.28
CA ALA A 976 -34.86 -35.46 -19.59
C ALA A 976 -34.15 -34.10 -19.76
N PHE A 977 -34.83 -33.12 -20.35
CA PHE A 977 -34.26 -31.80 -20.62
C PHE A 977 -35.32 -30.72 -20.41
N GLU A 978 -35.49 -30.30 -19.16
CA GLU A 978 -36.21 -29.08 -18.81
C GLU A 978 -35.17 -27.99 -18.53
N PRO A 979 -35.09 -26.93 -19.36
CA PRO A 979 -34.17 -25.84 -19.12
C PRO A 979 -34.78 -24.88 -18.08
N GLU A 980 -34.45 -25.08 -16.79
CA GLU A 980 -34.66 -24.03 -15.78
C GLU A 980 -33.73 -22.84 -16.08
N VAL A 981 -34.29 -21.81 -16.71
CA VAL A 981 -33.64 -20.51 -16.89
C VAL A 981 -33.72 -19.78 -15.55
N LEU A 982 -32.74 -20.01 -14.68
CA LEU A 982 -32.42 -19.10 -13.58
C LEU A 982 -31.80 -17.84 -14.19
N ALA A 983 -32.51 -16.72 -14.05
CA ALA A 983 -32.17 -15.40 -14.59
C ALA A 983 -31.55 -14.48 -13.52
#